data_AF-A0A8H5CD57-F1
#
_entry.id   AF-A0A8H5CD57-F1
#
_cell.length_a   1.000
_cell.length_b   1.000
_cell.length_c   1.000
_cell.angle_alpha   90.00
_cell.angle_beta   90.00
_cell.angle_gamma   90.00
#
_symmetry.space_group_name_H-M   'P 1'
#
loop_
_entity.id
_entity.type
_entity.pdbx_description
1 polymer ?
#
loop_
_entity_poly.entity_id
_entity_poly.type
_entity_poly.pdbx_seq_one_letter_code
_entity_poly.pdbx_strand_id
1 'polypeptide(L)'
;MNRPTIDEEALQRARDVLCETWGIPSLRQHQEKAGRNIIQGISTIYDVPTGGGKTLSFWYPLFYHSELNPQSRKVVLVISPLNALMDAQVKDLLDKGIQAVALNSSSKAEELFEHQVILTSPETALKSSFHEKLLKTDEFKSACVSVVVDEAHCIAEWGGDFRPHYDAVGKLLARCPSHVPVLIASATMPQDVRELIAEKLDLGENYDLVAVSNAKPNVGLSVRVIQHPIQTYADLLFLFPNDTNPEDFKQTLIYVNTRKEAEAIQDFLRAHCPPTMSPDTIEFYHRNIGNRKTEVEEKLRSGYLKIVIATDTLGMGMDFKNVLRVVLWLEPRSFLSFVQKVGRCARSPHDIGQAILFVTRASMARHVSDFDRDEASDDENGEDRAEIDEEIIDRAMDPVDREAVIDEDEPEYNSGSDAEPDPDLVVKRKRCKVKSAREARDLAYLTFIIATNRCRHLPWDEFFGNHAKMPLFPEPQELDVPCCDNCAPRYFPIERISLRLPYPTWAGRSSKPTEQLQTELEAALKQWRTHVIVQDYLDQRNVTSRQILSDATLAKIVARPAVVERFGSDVFRHIIPWQWATRYGNQVIAIVKWHLALYPDPEQRRREEAAERQHASIAEKDRRNRLVALFHECYNAVHDLETGEVGARGRGKDKKEVRELKCEPFLRLPSSKHWPDYYKIIKTPISMAHINRMMKMKAESGYASLSQYVDAWQIMFANARTFNREDSDIYRTADELESFFNKKLSELALKYEIELPEAFILS
;
A
#
# COMPACT_ATOMS: atom_id res chain seq x y z
N MET A 1 14.19 -50.57 15.57
CA MET A 1 13.88 -51.32 14.34
C MET A 1 15.11 -51.28 13.45
N ASN A 2 15.50 -52.40 12.83
CA ASN A 2 16.58 -52.40 11.85
C ASN A 2 16.14 -51.57 10.64
N ARG A 3 16.81 -50.44 10.40
CA ARG A 3 16.54 -49.58 9.26
C ARG A 3 16.99 -50.29 7.98
N PRO A 4 16.25 -50.15 6.85
CA PRO A 4 16.72 -50.65 5.57
C PRO A 4 18.09 -50.06 5.25
N THR A 5 19.04 -50.91 4.87
CA THR A 5 20.33 -50.43 4.35
C THR A 5 20.10 -49.91 2.94
N ILE A 6 20.58 -48.70 2.65
CA ILE A 6 20.49 -48.10 1.32
C ILE A 6 21.49 -48.82 0.40
N ASP A 7 21.03 -49.20 -0.79
CA ASP A 7 21.90 -49.53 -1.92
C ASP A 7 22.35 -48.22 -2.58
N GLU A 8 23.60 -47.83 -2.35
CA GLU A 8 24.14 -46.55 -2.85
C GLU A 8 24.22 -46.52 -4.38
N GLU A 9 24.38 -47.66 -5.06
CA GLU A 9 24.39 -47.68 -6.53
C GLU A 9 22.99 -47.47 -7.09
N ALA A 10 21.98 -48.13 -6.52
CA ALA A 10 20.58 -47.91 -6.90
C ALA A 10 20.13 -46.49 -6.58
N LEU A 11 20.59 -45.92 -5.46
CA LEU A 11 20.32 -44.54 -5.10
C LEU A 11 20.94 -43.55 -6.10
N GLN A 12 22.19 -43.78 -6.50
CA GLN A 12 22.84 -42.96 -7.52
C GLN A 12 22.09 -43.02 -8.86
N ARG A 13 21.74 -44.22 -9.34
CA ARG A 13 20.96 -44.37 -10.59
C ARG A 13 19.62 -43.67 -10.50
N ALA A 14 18.89 -43.85 -9.40
CA ALA A 14 17.61 -43.18 -9.18
C ALA A 14 17.74 -41.65 -9.17
N ARG A 15 18.83 -41.11 -8.60
CA ARG A 15 19.14 -39.68 -8.64
C ARG A 15 19.37 -39.21 -10.08
N ASP A 16 20.16 -39.95 -10.84
CA ASP A 16 20.52 -39.59 -12.21
C ASP A 16 19.28 -39.58 -13.12
N VAL A 17 18.45 -40.63 -13.04
CA VAL A 17 17.19 -40.72 -13.79
C VAL A 17 16.21 -39.60 -13.40
N LEU A 18 16.09 -39.31 -12.11
CA LEU A 18 15.24 -38.20 -11.63
C LEU A 18 15.74 -36.86 -12.18
N CYS A 19 17.04 -36.61 -12.16
CA CYS A 19 17.65 -35.39 -12.69
C CYS A 19 17.45 -35.27 -14.22
N GLU A 20 17.66 -36.36 -14.96
CA GLU A 20 17.44 -36.41 -16.41
C GLU A 20 15.97 -36.14 -16.76
N THR A 21 15.04 -36.78 -16.05
CA THR A 21 13.59 -36.65 -16.27
C THR A 21 13.14 -35.19 -16.12
N TRP A 22 13.61 -34.48 -15.09
CA TRP A 22 13.27 -33.07 -14.86
C TRP A 22 14.23 -32.07 -15.53
N GLY A 23 15.27 -32.54 -16.23
CA GLY A 23 16.25 -31.69 -16.92
C GLY A 23 17.04 -30.78 -15.97
N ILE A 24 17.36 -31.26 -14.77
CA ILE A 24 18.11 -30.52 -13.76
C ILE A 24 19.53 -31.09 -13.60
N PRO A 25 20.54 -30.26 -13.27
CA PRO A 25 21.92 -30.74 -13.16
C PRO A 25 22.16 -31.63 -11.94
N SER A 26 21.50 -31.34 -10.82
CA SER A 26 21.62 -32.10 -9.57
C SER A 26 20.48 -31.78 -8.60
N LEU A 27 20.22 -32.72 -7.68
CA LEU A 27 19.38 -32.44 -6.51
C LEU A 27 20.09 -31.50 -5.54
N ARG A 28 19.32 -30.63 -4.90
CA ARG A 28 19.79 -29.82 -3.77
C ARG A 28 19.98 -30.70 -2.53
N GLN A 29 20.88 -30.30 -1.64
CA GLN A 29 21.20 -31.04 -0.41
C GLN A 29 19.95 -31.40 0.41
N HIS A 30 19.02 -30.45 0.57
CA HIS A 30 17.79 -30.69 1.32
C HIS A 30 16.84 -31.67 0.61
N GLN A 31 16.83 -31.68 -0.73
CA GLN A 31 16.00 -32.58 -1.52
C GLN A 31 16.48 -34.02 -1.39
N GLU A 32 17.80 -34.20 -1.48
CA GLU A 32 18.45 -35.48 -1.31
C GLU A 32 18.30 -35.99 0.12
N LYS A 33 18.54 -35.16 1.14
CA LYS A 33 18.36 -35.54 2.55
C LYS A 33 16.94 -36.04 2.82
N ALA A 34 15.92 -35.28 2.40
CA ALA A 34 14.53 -35.65 2.60
C ALA A 34 14.18 -36.97 1.89
N GLY A 35 14.58 -37.15 0.63
CA GLY A 35 14.30 -38.41 -0.08
C GLY A 35 15.04 -39.60 0.50
N ARG A 36 16.31 -39.44 0.93
CA ARG A 36 17.08 -40.51 1.61
C ARG A 36 16.43 -40.92 2.92
N ASN A 37 15.93 -39.98 3.72
CA ASN A 37 15.19 -40.29 4.95
C ASN A 37 13.98 -41.18 4.65
N ILE A 38 13.18 -40.81 3.65
CA ILE A 38 12.00 -41.58 3.25
C ILE A 38 12.41 -42.98 2.76
N ILE A 39 13.44 -43.10 1.94
CA ILE A 39 13.97 -44.40 1.49
C ILE A 39 14.43 -45.29 2.68
N GLN A 40 14.92 -44.69 3.76
CA GLN A 40 15.30 -45.38 5.00
C GLN A 40 14.11 -45.68 5.94
N GLY A 41 12.88 -45.37 5.53
CA GLY A 41 11.70 -45.52 6.38
C GLY A 41 11.61 -44.50 7.51
N ILE A 42 12.29 -43.35 7.39
CA ILE A 42 12.25 -42.26 8.36
C ILE A 42 11.25 -41.21 7.89
N SER A 43 10.11 -41.13 8.57
CA SER A 43 9.15 -40.03 8.35
C SER A 43 9.84 -38.69 8.56
N THR A 44 9.51 -37.69 7.75
CA THR A 44 10.26 -36.44 7.71
C THR A 44 9.32 -35.24 7.64
N ILE A 45 9.49 -34.28 8.55
CA ILE A 45 8.93 -32.93 8.38
C ILE A 45 9.86 -32.15 7.47
N TYR A 46 9.30 -31.69 6.35
CA TYR A 46 10.00 -31.04 5.26
C TYR A 46 9.53 -29.59 5.11
N ASP A 47 10.18 -28.70 5.87
CA ASP A 47 9.93 -27.26 5.92
C ASP A 47 10.83 -26.54 4.93
N VAL A 48 10.32 -26.26 3.73
CA VAL A 48 11.13 -25.69 2.64
C VAL A 48 10.33 -24.63 1.90
N PRO A 49 10.89 -23.43 1.67
CA PRO A 49 10.16 -22.31 1.07
C PRO A 49 9.51 -22.63 -0.29
N THR A 50 8.54 -21.80 -0.66
CA THR A 50 7.96 -21.79 -2.01
C THR A 50 9.06 -21.54 -3.04
N GLY A 51 9.07 -22.32 -4.13
CA GLY A 51 10.14 -22.27 -5.13
C GLY A 51 11.42 -23.03 -4.72
N GLY A 52 11.47 -23.59 -3.50
CA GLY A 52 12.61 -24.38 -3.05
C GLY A 52 12.75 -25.76 -3.69
N GLY A 53 11.77 -26.18 -4.52
CA GLY A 53 11.80 -27.46 -5.22
C GLY A 53 11.38 -28.66 -4.37
N LYS A 54 10.41 -28.50 -3.46
CA LYS A 54 9.91 -29.56 -2.57
C LYS A 54 9.53 -30.85 -3.31
N THR A 55 8.84 -30.69 -4.44
CA THR A 55 8.18 -31.78 -5.18
C THR A 55 9.15 -32.87 -5.66
N LEU A 56 10.40 -32.55 -5.97
CA LEU A 56 11.38 -33.57 -6.39
C LEU A 56 11.67 -34.62 -5.31
N SER A 57 11.60 -34.22 -4.03
CA SER A 57 11.75 -35.15 -2.90
C SER A 57 10.58 -36.12 -2.77
N PHE A 58 9.41 -35.80 -3.34
CA PHE A 58 8.23 -36.67 -3.29
C PHE A 58 8.45 -37.88 -4.19
N TRP A 59 9.15 -37.68 -5.31
CA TRP A 59 9.34 -38.68 -6.35
C TRP A 59 10.61 -39.50 -6.15
N TYR A 60 11.62 -38.98 -5.46
CA TYR A 60 12.89 -39.70 -5.29
C TYR A 60 12.74 -41.13 -4.73
N PRO A 61 11.87 -41.41 -3.73
CA PRO A 61 11.60 -42.79 -3.29
C PRO A 61 11.00 -43.68 -4.39
N LEU A 62 10.13 -43.12 -5.24
CA LEU A 62 9.51 -43.85 -6.36
C LEU A 62 10.59 -44.37 -7.32
N PHE A 63 11.54 -43.53 -7.71
CA PHE A 63 12.64 -43.91 -8.60
C PHE A 63 13.56 -44.96 -7.94
N TYR A 64 13.97 -44.74 -6.69
CA TYR A 64 14.83 -45.68 -5.98
C TYR A 64 14.23 -47.09 -5.86
N HIS A 65 12.96 -47.18 -5.44
CA HIS A 65 12.32 -48.47 -5.29
C HIS A 65 12.00 -49.14 -6.63
N SER A 66 11.84 -48.36 -7.71
CA SER A 66 11.68 -48.89 -9.07
C SER A 66 12.99 -49.48 -9.59
N GLU A 67 14.14 -48.84 -9.29
CA GLU A 67 15.46 -49.37 -9.60
C GLU A 67 15.76 -50.70 -8.89
N LEU A 68 15.39 -50.80 -7.60
CA LEU A 68 15.63 -52.02 -6.82
C LEU A 68 14.80 -53.22 -7.29
N ASN A 69 13.57 -52.99 -7.74
CA ASN A 69 12.72 -54.06 -8.21
C ASN A 69 11.81 -53.57 -9.36
N PRO A 70 12.34 -53.58 -10.61
CA PRO A 70 11.64 -53.09 -11.80
C PRO A 70 10.36 -53.85 -12.14
N GLN A 71 10.25 -55.11 -11.68
CA GLN A 71 9.08 -55.94 -11.92
C GLN A 71 7.93 -55.63 -10.94
N SER A 72 8.25 -54.97 -9.82
CA SER A 72 7.26 -54.59 -8.82
C SER A 72 6.82 -53.14 -9.02
N ARG A 73 5.51 -52.95 -9.11
CA ARG A 73 4.91 -51.62 -9.15
C ARG A 73 5.21 -50.87 -7.85
N LYS A 74 5.49 -49.57 -7.97
CA LYS A 74 5.69 -48.65 -6.84
C LYS A 74 4.66 -47.53 -6.89
N VAL A 75 4.14 -47.16 -5.72
CA VAL A 75 3.08 -46.15 -5.57
C VAL A 75 3.46 -45.10 -4.53
N VAL A 76 3.24 -43.84 -4.86
CA VAL A 76 3.28 -42.70 -3.93
C VAL A 76 1.86 -42.15 -3.76
N LEU A 77 1.40 -42.04 -2.52
CA LEU A 77 0.12 -41.40 -2.19
C LEU A 77 0.37 -39.96 -1.72
N VAL A 78 -0.24 -38.98 -2.37
CA VAL A 78 -0.10 -37.55 -2.04
C VAL A 78 -1.44 -36.99 -1.58
N ILE A 79 -1.44 -36.40 -0.38
CA ILE A 79 -2.58 -35.69 0.19
C ILE A 79 -2.36 -34.19 -0.02
N SER A 80 -3.26 -33.53 -0.76
CA SER A 80 -3.10 -32.13 -1.19
C SER A 80 -4.41 -31.34 -1.02
N PRO A 81 -4.36 -30.04 -0.68
CA PRO A 81 -5.58 -29.27 -0.37
C PRO A 81 -6.44 -28.95 -1.58
N LEU A 82 -5.85 -28.77 -2.75
CA LEU A 82 -6.52 -28.13 -3.88
C LEU A 82 -6.43 -28.97 -5.14
N ASN A 83 -7.58 -29.14 -5.80
CA ASN A 83 -7.66 -29.82 -7.10
C ASN A 83 -6.72 -29.19 -8.13
N ALA A 84 -6.64 -27.86 -8.18
CA ALA A 84 -5.74 -27.18 -9.12
C ALA A 84 -4.26 -27.53 -8.91
N LEU A 85 -3.82 -27.73 -7.66
CA LEU A 85 -2.45 -28.15 -7.36
C LEU A 85 -2.23 -29.61 -7.76
N MET A 86 -3.22 -30.48 -7.49
CA MET A 86 -3.19 -31.88 -7.90
C MET A 86 -3.14 -32.02 -9.42
N ASP A 87 -4.02 -31.31 -10.15
CA ASP A 87 -4.09 -31.35 -11.61
C ASP A 87 -2.79 -30.86 -12.26
N ALA A 88 -2.16 -29.82 -11.69
CA ALA A 88 -0.86 -29.33 -12.17
C ALA A 88 0.26 -30.36 -11.96
N GLN A 89 0.31 -31.04 -10.80
CA GLN A 89 1.28 -32.09 -10.52
C GLN A 89 1.05 -33.33 -11.40
N VAL A 90 -0.20 -33.74 -11.61
CA VAL A 90 -0.55 -34.84 -12.53
C VAL A 90 -0.10 -34.53 -13.94
N LYS A 91 -0.38 -33.32 -14.43
CA LYS A 91 0.04 -32.89 -15.77
C LYS A 91 1.57 -32.96 -15.93
N ASP A 92 2.33 -32.43 -14.98
CA ASP A 92 3.80 -32.50 -15.00
C ASP A 92 4.30 -33.95 -15.04
N LEU A 93 3.72 -34.84 -14.21
CA LEU A 93 4.09 -36.26 -14.18
C LEU A 93 3.76 -36.98 -15.50
N LEU A 94 2.57 -36.75 -16.07
CA LEU A 94 2.15 -37.35 -17.33
C LEU A 94 3.01 -36.86 -18.51
N ASP A 95 3.34 -35.57 -18.55
CA ASP A 95 4.25 -34.98 -19.55
C ASP A 95 5.65 -35.61 -19.48
N LYS A 96 6.02 -36.19 -18.34
CA LYS A 96 7.27 -36.94 -18.09
C LYS A 96 7.11 -38.46 -18.21
N GLY A 97 5.96 -38.95 -18.64
CA GLY A 97 5.69 -40.39 -18.84
C GLY A 97 5.39 -41.18 -17.57
N ILE A 98 5.18 -40.51 -16.43
CA ILE A 98 4.87 -41.14 -15.14
C ILE A 98 3.35 -41.19 -14.99
N GLN A 99 2.81 -42.39 -14.74
CA GLN A 99 1.36 -42.56 -14.61
C GLN A 99 0.86 -41.94 -13.29
N ALA A 100 0.04 -40.90 -13.37
CA ALA A 100 -0.46 -40.17 -12.21
C ALA A 100 -1.95 -39.83 -12.34
N VAL A 101 -2.67 -39.77 -11.22
CA VAL A 101 -4.09 -39.43 -11.18
C VAL A 101 -4.43 -38.51 -10.02
N ALA A 102 -5.31 -37.54 -10.25
CA ALA A 102 -5.94 -36.72 -9.22
C ALA A 102 -7.37 -37.24 -8.96
N LEU A 103 -7.67 -37.53 -7.69
CA LEU A 103 -8.96 -38.05 -7.27
C LEU A 103 -9.88 -36.93 -6.82
N ASN A 104 -10.81 -36.62 -7.70
CA ASN A 104 -11.86 -35.65 -7.48
C ASN A 104 -13.15 -36.41 -7.14
N SER A 105 -14.19 -35.69 -6.70
CA SER A 105 -15.50 -36.29 -6.34
C SER A 105 -16.16 -37.11 -7.46
N SER A 106 -15.70 -36.95 -8.71
CA SER A 106 -16.20 -37.58 -9.94
C SER A 106 -15.36 -38.76 -10.45
N SER A 107 -14.19 -39.06 -9.87
CA SER A 107 -13.28 -40.10 -10.40
C SER A 107 -13.72 -41.52 -9.98
N LYS A 108 -13.71 -42.48 -10.92
CA LYS A 108 -14.01 -43.89 -10.63
C LYS A 108 -12.81 -44.58 -9.98
N ALA A 109 -13.02 -45.16 -8.80
CA ALA A 109 -11.97 -45.80 -7.99
C ALA A 109 -11.46 -47.15 -8.55
N GLU A 110 -12.01 -47.66 -9.64
CA GLU A 110 -11.63 -48.96 -10.22
C GLU A 110 -10.34 -48.93 -11.08
N GLU A 111 -9.88 -47.75 -11.51
CA GLU A 111 -8.65 -47.56 -12.33
C GLU A 111 -7.44 -47.10 -11.50
N LEU A 112 -7.55 -47.06 -10.16
CA LEU A 112 -6.51 -46.51 -9.26
C LEU A 112 -5.17 -47.25 -9.34
N PHE A 113 -5.21 -48.57 -9.58
CA PHE A 113 -4.04 -49.42 -9.58
C PHE A 113 -3.20 -49.33 -10.86
N GLU A 114 -3.63 -48.55 -11.86
CA GLU A 114 -2.84 -48.27 -13.06
C GLU A 114 -1.86 -47.10 -12.88
N HIS A 115 -1.95 -46.37 -11.76
CA HIS A 115 -1.19 -45.13 -11.50
C HIS A 115 -0.05 -45.31 -10.47
N GLN A 116 1.12 -44.74 -10.74
CA GLN A 116 2.29 -44.75 -9.84
C GLN A 116 2.21 -43.63 -8.81
N VAL A 117 1.48 -42.56 -9.12
CA VAL A 117 1.23 -41.46 -8.19
C VAL A 117 -0.27 -41.23 -8.08
N ILE A 118 -0.78 -41.25 -6.85
CA ILE A 118 -2.19 -41.01 -6.55
C ILE A 118 -2.28 -39.75 -5.72
N LEU A 119 -2.89 -38.70 -6.26
CA LEU A 119 -3.12 -37.44 -5.57
C LEU A 119 -4.58 -37.35 -5.15
N THR A 120 -4.84 -36.94 -3.92
CA THR A 120 -6.20 -36.87 -3.39
C THR A 120 -6.34 -35.81 -2.31
N SER A 121 -7.56 -35.32 -2.09
CA SER A 121 -7.85 -34.42 -0.96
C SER A 121 -8.08 -35.22 0.34
N PRO A 122 -7.92 -34.60 1.52
CA PRO A 122 -8.25 -35.26 2.78
C PRO A 122 -9.69 -35.76 2.84
N GLU A 123 -10.65 -35.01 2.31
CA GLU A 123 -12.07 -35.38 2.28
C GLU A 123 -12.30 -36.67 1.50
N THR A 124 -11.60 -36.87 0.38
CA THR A 124 -11.72 -38.09 -0.42
C THR A 124 -10.96 -39.24 0.24
N ALA A 125 -9.75 -38.99 0.76
CA ALA A 125 -8.92 -40.01 1.39
C ALA A 125 -9.54 -40.60 2.67
N LEU A 126 -10.32 -39.82 3.41
CA LEU A 126 -10.93 -40.26 4.67
C LEU A 126 -12.20 -41.12 4.48
N LYS A 127 -12.80 -41.13 3.28
CA LYS A 127 -13.99 -41.93 2.98
C LYS A 127 -13.72 -43.43 3.15
N SER A 128 -14.72 -44.16 3.64
CA SER A 128 -14.66 -45.62 3.77
C SER A 128 -14.41 -46.32 2.42
N SER A 129 -14.98 -45.79 1.34
CA SER A 129 -14.78 -46.31 -0.01
C SER A 129 -13.32 -46.24 -0.46
N PHE A 130 -12.59 -45.17 -0.10
CA PHE A 130 -11.16 -45.04 -0.39
C PHE A 130 -10.34 -46.08 0.39
N HIS A 131 -10.69 -46.29 1.66
CA HIS A 131 -10.05 -47.33 2.48
C HIS A 131 -10.26 -48.74 1.91
N GLU A 132 -11.52 -49.11 1.62
CA GLU A 132 -11.87 -50.45 1.15
C GLU A 132 -11.35 -50.74 -0.27
N LYS A 133 -11.37 -49.75 -1.17
CA LYS A 133 -10.94 -49.93 -2.57
C LYS A 133 -9.43 -49.79 -2.78
N LEU A 134 -8.71 -49.08 -1.91
CA LEU A 134 -7.26 -48.83 -2.09
C LEU A 134 -6.45 -49.27 -0.87
N LEU A 135 -6.56 -48.57 0.27
CA LEU A 135 -5.64 -48.73 1.40
C LEU A 135 -5.61 -50.15 2.00
N LYS A 136 -6.72 -50.87 1.95
CA LYS A 136 -6.86 -52.21 2.52
C LYS A 136 -6.32 -53.32 1.60
N THR A 137 -6.14 -53.04 0.31
CA THR A 137 -5.69 -54.04 -0.69
C THR A 137 -4.23 -54.43 -0.48
N ASP A 138 -3.90 -55.70 -0.73
CA ASP A 138 -2.54 -56.20 -0.54
C ASP A 138 -1.59 -55.66 -1.63
N GLU A 139 -2.14 -55.37 -2.81
CA GLU A 139 -1.47 -54.68 -3.90
C GLU A 139 -0.97 -53.30 -3.46
N PHE A 140 -1.83 -52.48 -2.84
CA PHE A 140 -1.41 -51.16 -2.34
C PHE A 140 -0.41 -51.29 -1.18
N LYS A 141 -0.66 -52.18 -0.22
CA LYS A 141 0.22 -52.35 0.95
C LYS A 141 1.65 -52.79 0.57
N SER A 142 1.80 -53.54 -0.52
CA SER A 142 3.10 -54.01 -1.02
C SER A 142 3.77 -53.04 -2.00
N ALA A 143 2.98 -52.23 -2.72
CA ALA A 143 3.48 -51.27 -3.70
C ALA A 143 3.74 -49.87 -3.13
N CYS A 144 3.05 -49.45 -2.07
CA CYS A 144 3.16 -48.11 -1.52
C CYS A 144 4.53 -47.90 -0.86
N VAL A 145 5.27 -46.91 -1.34
CA VAL A 145 6.63 -46.60 -0.84
C VAL A 145 6.68 -45.39 0.07
N SER A 146 5.71 -44.49 -0.05
CA SER A 146 5.65 -43.28 0.78
C SER A 146 4.27 -42.62 0.70
N VAL A 147 3.87 -41.98 1.81
CA VAL A 147 2.75 -41.04 1.83
C VAL A 147 3.31 -39.61 1.94
N VAL A 148 2.78 -38.68 1.15
CA VAL A 148 3.14 -37.26 1.20
C VAL A 148 1.93 -36.47 1.69
N VAL A 149 2.13 -35.59 2.67
CA VAL A 149 1.14 -34.59 3.07
C VAL A 149 1.67 -33.24 2.60
N ASP A 150 1.15 -32.74 1.48
CA ASP A 150 1.55 -31.46 0.89
C ASP A 150 0.73 -30.30 1.47
N GLU A 151 1.35 -29.12 1.55
CA GLU A 151 0.83 -27.93 2.22
C GLU A 151 0.34 -28.23 3.66
N ALA A 152 1.15 -28.96 4.43
CA ALA A 152 0.80 -29.45 5.77
C ALA A 152 0.43 -28.34 6.78
N HIS A 153 0.79 -27.07 6.52
CA HIS A 153 0.34 -25.94 7.33
C HIS A 153 -1.20 -25.80 7.37
N CYS A 154 -1.91 -26.31 6.36
CA CYS A 154 -3.38 -26.35 6.35
C CYS A 154 -3.97 -27.18 7.51
N ILE A 155 -3.23 -28.12 8.09
CA ILE A 155 -3.64 -28.84 9.31
C ILE A 155 -3.81 -27.84 10.46
N ALA A 156 -2.86 -26.91 10.58
CA ALA A 156 -2.83 -25.91 11.64
C ALA A 156 -3.80 -24.74 11.38
N GLU A 157 -3.97 -24.32 10.12
CA GLU A 157 -4.81 -23.18 9.73
C GLU A 157 -6.29 -23.53 9.55
N TRP A 158 -6.61 -24.67 8.93
CA TRP A 158 -7.99 -24.99 8.50
C TRP A 158 -8.65 -26.09 9.32
N GLY A 159 -7.87 -26.92 10.02
CA GLY A 159 -8.37 -28.11 10.72
C GLY A 159 -9.40 -27.83 11.81
N GLY A 160 -9.38 -26.64 12.41
CA GLY A 160 -10.30 -26.27 13.49
C GLY A 160 -11.68 -25.76 13.04
N ASP A 161 -11.71 -24.90 12.01
CA ASP A 161 -12.91 -24.10 11.69
C ASP A 161 -13.36 -24.15 10.21
N PHE A 162 -12.45 -24.35 9.24
CA PHE A 162 -12.79 -24.23 7.80
C PHE A 162 -12.86 -25.57 7.06
N ARG A 163 -11.84 -26.42 7.20
CA ARG A 163 -11.78 -27.75 6.59
C ARG A 163 -11.40 -28.81 7.63
N PRO A 164 -12.36 -29.27 8.46
CA PRO A 164 -12.09 -30.14 9.60
C PRO A 164 -11.49 -31.50 9.23
N HIS A 165 -11.64 -31.94 7.97
CA HIS A 165 -11.01 -33.17 7.47
C HIS A 165 -9.47 -33.13 7.54
N TYR A 166 -8.86 -31.94 7.52
CA TYR A 166 -7.42 -31.79 7.74
C TYR A 166 -6.99 -32.21 9.15
N ASP A 167 -7.83 -32.00 10.15
CA ASP A 167 -7.57 -32.44 11.53
C ASP A 167 -7.57 -33.98 11.65
N ALA A 168 -8.24 -34.66 10.72
CA ALA A 168 -8.37 -36.10 10.69
C ALA A 168 -7.30 -36.81 9.85
N VAL A 169 -6.33 -36.10 9.25
CA VAL A 169 -5.28 -36.72 8.43
C VAL A 169 -4.47 -37.77 9.22
N GLY A 170 -4.27 -37.58 10.53
CA GLY A 170 -3.65 -38.62 11.38
C GLY A 170 -4.39 -39.97 11.34
N LYS A 171 -5.74 -39.95 11.24
CA LYS A 171 -6.55 -41.17 11.09
C LYS A 171 -6.34 -41.87 9.76
N LEU A 172 -6.01 -41.12 8.71
CA LEU A 172 -5.65 -41.68 7.40
C LEU A 172 -4.30 -42.38 7.48
N LEU A 173 -3.31 -41.77 8.13
CA LEU A 173 -1.98 -42.36 8.32
C LEU A 173 -2.07 -43.66 9.13
N ALA A 174 -2.92 -43.71 10.16
CA ALA A 174 -3.19 -44.93 10.93
C ALA A 174 -3.80 -46.09 10.09
N ARG A 175 -4.36 -45.80 8.91
CA ARG A 175 -4.89 -46.81 7.97
C ARG A 175 -3.85 -47.26 6.94
N CYS A 176 -2.72 -46.58 6.84
CA CYS A 176 -1.62 -46.94 5.95
C CYS A 176 -0.76 -48.05 6.58
N PRO A 177 -0.01 -48.82 5.77
CA PRO A 177 0.89 -49.84 6.32
C PRO A 177 1.93 -49.21 7.25
N SER A 178 2.21 -49.83 8.39
CA SER A 178 3.10 -49.30 9.44
C SER A 178 4.55 -49.09 9.00
N HIS A 179 4.98 -49.74 7.91
CA HIS A 179 6.32 -49.60 7.36
C HIS A 179 6.46 -48.45 6.36
N VAL A 180 5.35 -47.81 5.97
CA VAL A 180 5.34 -46.74 4.97
C VAL A 180 5.68 -45.40 5.65
N PRO A 181 6.81 -44.76 5.30
CA PRO A 181 7.20 -43.45 5.82
C PRO A 181 6.30 -42.34 5.27
N VAL A 182 6.20 -41.25 6.05
CA VAL A 182 5.42 -40.06 5.68
C VAL A 182 6.34 -38.86 5.48
N LEU A 183 6.19 -38.17 4.35
CA LEU A 183 6.84 -36.89 4.08
C LEU A 183 5.82 -35.76 4.27
N ILE A 184 6.04 -34.90 5.26
CA ILE A 184 5.13 -33.80 5.63
C ILE A 184 5.73 -32.50 5.09
N ALA A 185 5.21 -31.99 3.97
CA ALA A 185 5.82 -30.89 3.23
C ALA A 185 5.01 -29.59 3.34
N SER A 186 5.70 -28.47 3.58
CA SER A 186 5.08 -27.14 3.55
C SER A 186 6.13 -26.03 3.37
N ALA A 187 5.70 -24.85 2.92
CA ALA A 187 6.55 -23.66 2.77
C ALA A 187 6.70 -22.81 4.03
N THR A 188 5.73 -22.89 4.93
CA THR A 188 5.62 -21.97 6.06
C THR A 188 5.19 -22.77 7.29
N MET A 189 6.17 -23.27 8.04
CA MET A 189 5.93 -23.95 9.32
C MET A 189 6.79 -23.32 10.43
N PRO A 190 6.28 -22.29 11.15
CA PRO A 190 6.92 -21.87 12.40
C PRO A 190 6.94 -23.02 13.42
N GLN A 191 7.73 -22.88 14.49
CA GLN A 191 8.01 -23.97 15.42
C GLN A 191 6.76 -24.63 16.02
N ASP A 192 5.86 -23.82 16.57
CA ASP A 192 4.55 -24.23 17.10
C ASP A 192 3.69 -24.99 16.07
N VAL A 193 3.71 -24.58 14.80
CA VAL A 193 2.97 -25.24 13.71
C VAL A 193 3.59 -26.60 13.42
N ARG A 194 4.92 -26.72 13.45
CA ARG A 194 5.61 -28.02 13.28
C ARG A 194 5.26 -28.98 14.42
N GLU A 195 5.30 -28.50 15.66
CA GLU A 195 4.97 -29.27 16.85
C GLU A 195 3.50 -29.74 16.81
N LEU A 196 2.58 -28.84 16.47
CA LEU A 196 1.17 -29.17 16.31
C LEU A 196 0.93 -30.19 15.20
N ILE A 197 1.59 -30.05 14.04
CA ILE A 197 1.46 -31.02 12.95
C ILE A 197 1.99 -32.38 13.39
N ALA A 198 3.13 -32.43 14.09
CA ALA A 198 3.67 -33.67 14.61
C ALA A 198 2.73 -34.36 15.60
N GLU A 199 2.09 -33.58 16.49
CA GLU A 199 1.08 -34.05 17.44
C GLU A 199 -0.17 -34.58 16.71
N LYS A 200 -0.74 -33.78 15.79
CA LYS A 200 -1.98 -34.11 15.06
C LYS A 200 -1.83 -35.32 14.14
N LEU A 201 -0.62 -35.53 13.61
CA LEU A 201 -0.30 -36.68 12.78
C LEU A 201 0.23 -37.88 13.59
N ASP A 202 0.34 -37.75 14.92
CA ASP A 202 0.83 -38.78 15.85
C ASP A 202 2.18 -39.37 15.41
N LEU A 203 3.14 -38.50 15.04
CA LEU A 203 4.45 -38.93 14.54
C LEU A 203 5.37 -39.46 15.66
N GLY A 204 5.05 -39.17 16.93
CA GLY A 204 5.91 -39.44 18.08
C GLY A 204 7.29 -38.77 17.93
N GLU A 205 8.33 -39.41 18.46
CA GLU A 205 9.73 -38.95 18.33
C GLU A 205 10.45 -39.52 17.09
N ASN A 206 9.78 -40.33 16.27
CA ASN A 206 10.41 -41.11 15.20
C ASN A 206 10.30 -40.42 13.83
N TYR A 207 10.67 -39.14 13.77
CA TYR A 207 10.77 -38.37 12.53
C TYR A 207 12.04 -37.52 12.49
N ASP A 208 12.54 -37.21 11.29
CA ASP A 208 13.61 -36.22 11.10
C ASP A 208 13.03 -34.87 10.64
N LEU A 209 13.76 -33.80 10.91
CA LEU A 209 13.44 -32.46 10.44
C LEU A 209 14.44 -32.04 9.34
N VAL A 210 13.89 -31.71 8.17
CA VAL A 210 14.62 -31.05 7.09
C VAL A 210 14.02 -29.67 6.91
N ALA A 211 14.68 -28.67 7.51
CA ALA A 211 14.23 -27.28 7.50
C ALA A 211 15.19 -26.38 6.73
N VAL A 212 14.65 -25.64 5.76
CA VAL A 212 15.35 -24.66 4.93
C VAL A 212 14.77 -23.28 5.22
N SER A 213 15.65 -22.30 5.34
CA SER A 213 15.27 -20.90 5.61
C SER A 213 14.32 -20.40 4.53
N ASN A 214 13.24 -19.75 4.95
CA ASN A 214 12.29 -19.10 4.04
C ASN A 214 12.55 -17.59 3.92
N ALA A 215 13.68 -17.11 4.43
CA ALA A 215 14.11 -15.74 4.29
C ALA A 215 14.15 -15.32 2.82
N LYS A 216 13.78 -14.06 2.55
CA LYS A 216 13.68 -13.49 1.21
C LYS A 216 14.64 -12.29 1.07
N PRO A 217 15.97 -12.52 1.13
CA PRO A 217 16.95 -11.42 1.04
C PRO A 217 16.91 -10.71 -0.31
N ASN A 218 16.37 -11.36 -1.34
CA ASN A 218 16.18 -10.80 -2.68
C ASN A 218 14.90 -9.94 -2.83
N VAL A 219 14.14 -9.72 -1.76
CA VAL A 219 12.91 -8.91 -1.76
C VAL A 219 13.04 -7.73 -0.81
N GLY A 220 12.98 -6.51 -1.35
CA GLY A 220 12.92 -5.29 -0.54
C GLY A 220 11.53 -5.10 0.09
N LEU A 221 11.47 -4.99 1.42
CA LEU A 221 10.20 -4.82 2.15
C LEU A 221 9.90 -3.34 2.44
N SER A 222 8.65 -2.92 2.28
CA SER A 222 8.21 -1.57 2.67
C SER A 222 6.79 -1.57 3.23
N VAL A 223 6.57 -0.74 4.24
CA VAL A 223 5.25 -0.46 4.83
C VAL A 223 4.91 1.01 4.56
N ARG A 224 3.82 1.25 3.84
CA ARG A 224 3.39 2.59 3.40
C ARG A 224 2.08 2.98 4.05
N VAL A 225 2.05 4.16 4.67
CA VAL A 225 0.80 4.76 5.14
C VAL A 225 0.05 5.36 3.95
N ILE A 226 -1.21 4.95 3.75
CA ILE A 226 -2.10 5.49 2.72
C ILE A 226 -2.23 7.01 2.89
N GLN A 227 -1.95 7.78 1.83
CA GLN A 227 -1.97 9.25 1.84
C GLN A 227 -3.30 9.84 1.35
N HIS A 228 -4.08 9.09 0.58
CA HIS A 228 -5.34 9.53 -0.01
C HIS A 228 -6.54 8.79 0.61
N PRO A 229 -7.79 9.26 0.45
CA PRO A 229 -8.94 8.49 0.91
C PRO A 229 -8.92 7.10 0.28
N ILE A 230 -9.03 6.04 1.09
CA ILE A 230 -8.80 4.65 0.65
C ILE A 230 -9.65 4.24 -0.56
N GLN A 231 -10.89 4.74 -0.64
CA GLN A 231 -11.82 4.44 -1.74
C GLN A 231 -11.39 5.07 -3.08
N THR A 232 -10.39 5.95 -3.09
CA THR A 232 -9.84 6.53 -4.33
C THR A 232 -8.83 5.64 -5.00
N TYR A 233 -8.18 4.73 -4.25
CA TYR A 233 -7.06 3.92 -4.73
C TYR A 233 -5.88 4.73 -5.32
N ALA A 234 -5.84 6.04 -5.08
CA ALA A 234 -4.88 6.95 -5.68
C ALA A 234 -3.44 6.57 -5.34
N ASP A 235 -3.19 6.06 -4.12
CA ASP A 235 -1.90 5.57 -3.68
C ASP A 235 -1.33 4.45 -4.56
N LEU A 236 -2.15 3.72 -5.33
CA LEU A 236 -1.70 2.70 -6.27
C LEU A 236 -1.15 3.27 -7.59
N LEU A 237 -1.32 4.58 -7.86
CA LEU A 237 -0.78 5.20 -9.07
C LEU A 237 0.74 5.28 -9.08
N PHE A 238 1.42 5.02 -7.96
CA PHE A 238 2.87 4.82 -7.94
C PHE A 238 3.33 3.69 -8.87
N LEU A 239 2.44 2.75 -9.20
CA LEU A 239 2.71 1.69 -10.18
C LEU A 239 2.97 2.23 -11.59
N PHE A 240 2.58 3.48 -11.89
CA PHE A 240 2.77 4.13 -13.18
C PHE A 240 3.67 5.37 -13.07
N PRO A 241 4.99 5.22 -12.87
CA PRO A 241 5.89 6.37 -12.87
C PRO A 241 5.94 7.03 -14.25
N ASN A 242 6.10 8.35 -14.30
CA ASN A 242 6.07 9.13 -15.54
C ASN A 242 7.13 8.71 -16.58
N ASP A 243 8.23 8.08 -16.16
CA ASP A 243 9.41 7.79 -16.98
C ASP A 243 9.64 6.28 -17.23
N THR A 244 8.65 5.41 -17.00
CA THR A 244 8.85 3.95 -17.14
C THR A 244 8.55 3.47 -18.55
N ASN A 245 9.54 2.86 -19.19
CA ASN A 245 9.34 2.08 -20.42
C ASN A 245 8.45 0.86 -20.10
N PRO A 246 7.41 0.53 -20.89
CA PRO A 246 6.57 -0.66 -20.67
C PRO A 246 7.34 -1.97 -20.50
N GLU A 247 8.53 -2.08 -21.10
CA GLU A 247 9.40 -3.25 -20.96
C GLU A 247 10.01 -3.38 -19.56
N ASP A 248 10.19 -2.27 -18.84
CA ASP A 248 10.70 -2.23 -17.47
C ASP A 248 9.60 -2.45 -16.42
N PHE A 249 8.35 -2.65 -16.85
CA PHE A 249 7.24 -2.87 -15.92
C PHE A 249 7.36 -4.23 -15.21
N LYS A 250 7.71 -4.18 -13.93
CA LYS A 250 7.71 -5.34 -13.03
C LYS A 250 6.31 -5.90 -12.90
N GLN A 251 6.10 -7.15 -13.33
CA GLN A 251 4.82 -7.83 -13.13
C GLN A 251 4.45 -7.80 -11.64
N THR A 252 3.26 -7.28 -11.35
CA THR A 252 2.82 -6.91 -10.01
C THR A 252 1.58 -7.71 -9.63
N LEU A 253 1.61 -8.29 -8.43
CA LEU A 253 0.45 -8.93 -7.81
C LEU A 253 -0.04 -8.05 -6.65
N ILE A 254 -1.31 -7.64 -6.67
CA ILE A 254 -1.95 -6.82 -5.64
C ILE A 254 -2.93 -7.70 -4.86
N TYR A 255 -2.67 -7.94 -3.58
CA TYR A 255 -3.61 -8.63 -2.69
C TYR A 255 -4.59 -7.64 -2.05
N VAL A 256 -5.87 -8.01 -2.06
CA VAL A 256 -6.98 -7.25 -1.47
C VAL A 256 -7.84 -8.17 -0.60
N ASN A 257 -8.56 -7.60 0.36
CA ASN A 257 -9.36 -8.38 1.31
C ASN A 257 -10.75 -8.75 0.76
N THR A 258 -11.28 -8.00 -0.20
CA THR A 258 -12.63 -8.25 -0.76
C THR A 258 -12.64 -8.35 -2.29
N ARG A 259 -13.62 -9.09 -2.83
CA ARG A 259 -13.80 -9.23 -4.29
C ARG A 259 -14.16 -7.90 -4.96
N LYS A 260 -15.03 -7.12 -4.30
CA LYS A 260 -15.46 -5.79 -4.78
C LYS A 260 -14.27 -4.83 -4.90
N GLU A 261 -13.33 -4.88 -3.96
CA GLU A 261 -12.10 -4.08 -4.07
C GLU A 261 -11.21 -4.55 -5.22
N ALA A 262 -11.15 -5.87 -5.50
CA ALA A 262 -10.36 -6.38 -6.62
C ALA A 262 -10.87 -5.81 -7.96
N GLU A 263 -12.18 -5.87 -8.17
CA GLU A 263 -12.85 -5.31 -9.35
C GLU A 263 -12.69 -3.77 -9.41
N ALA A 264 -12.94 -3.07 -8.30
CA ALA A 264 -12.85 -1.61 -8.27
C ALA A 264 -11.42 -1.09 -8.51
N ILE A 265 -10.39 -1.76 -7.99
CA ILE A 265 -8.99 -1.40 -8.23
C ILE A 265 -8.60 -1.69 -9.68
N GLN A 266 -9.08 -2.80 -10.27
CA GLN A 266 -8.88 -3.04 -11.70
C GLN A 266 -9.42 -1.86 -12.52
N ASP A 267 -10.69 -1.50 -12.33
CA ASP A 267 -11.33 -0.42 -13.09
C ASP A 267 -10.56 0.90 -12.90
N PHE A 268 -10.15 1.18 -11.66
CA PHE A 268 -9.35 2.36 -11.34
C PHE A 268 -8.00 2.36 -12.09
N LEU A 269 -7.25 1.26 -12.04
CA LEU A 269 -5.92 1.20 -12.68
C LEU A 269 -6.02 1.19 -14.21
N ARG A 270 -7.07 0.56 -14.79
CA ARG A 270 -7.35 0.61 -16.23
C ARG A 270 -7.69 2.01 -16.71
N ALA A 271 -8.42 2.79 -15.91
CA ALA A 271 -8.74 4.17 -16.25
C ALA A 271 -7.51 5.12 -16.23
N HIS A 272 -6.43 4.73 -15.55
CA HIS A 272 -5.22 5.53 -15.39
C HIS A 272 -3.97 4.92 -16.01
N CYS A 273 -4.10 3.81 -16.74
CA CYS A 273 -2.94 3.19 -17.34
C CYS A 273 -2.32 4.17 -18.36
N PRO A 274 -0.98 4.28 -18.40
CA PRO A 274 -0.32 5.15 -19.35
C PRO A 274 -0.62 4.71 -20.79
N PRO A 275 -0.59 5.62 -21.79
CA PRO A 275 -0.87 5.27 -23.19
C PRO A 275 0.03 4.17 -23.76
N THR A 276 1.19 3.94 -23.14
CA THR A 276 2.18 2.94 -23.52
C THR A 276 1.84 1.54 -22.99
N MET A 277 0.84 1.39 -22.12
CA MET A 277 0.39 0.12 -21.57
C MET A 277 -1.08 -0.12 -21.92
N SER A 278 -1.42 -1.32 -22.41
CA SER A 278 -2.80 -1.67 -22.69
C SER A 278 -3.60 -1.91 -21.40
N PRO A 279 -4.83 -1.36 -21.24
CA PRO A 279 -5.71 -1.67 -20.12
C PRO A 279 -5.95 -3.17 -19.90
N ASP A 280 -5.88 -3.97 -20.97
CA ASP A 280 -6.10 -5.42 -20.94
C ASP A 280 -4.97 -6.19 -20.24
N THR A 281 -3.85 -5.54 -19.93
CA THR A 281 -2.77 -6.14 -19.12
C THR A 281 -3.01 -6.04 -17.62
N ILE A 282 -4.13 -5.45 -17.20
CA ILE A 282 -4.56 -5.34 -15.79
C ILE A 282 -5.79 -6.22 -15.61
N GLU A 283 -5.77 -7.21 -14.72
CA GLU A 283 -6.90 -8.11 -14.50
C GLU A 283 -7.16 -8.40 -13.01
N PHE A 284 -8.40 -8.67 -12.61
CA PHE A 284 -8.68 -9.16 -11.26
C PHE A 284 -8.73 -10.69 -11.21
N TYR A 285 -8.57 -11.26 -10.02
CA TYR A 285 -8.73 -12.68 -9.79
C TYR A 285 -9.35 -12.98 -8.42
N HIS A 286 -10.51 -13.64 -8.46
CA HIS A 286 -11.17 -14.17 -7.27
C HIS A 286 -12.04 -15.39 -7.63
N ARG A 287 -12.57 -16.12 -6.64
CA ARG A 287 -13.37 -17.34 -6.86
C ARG A 287 -14.50 -17.22 -7.91
N ASN A 288 -15.14 -16.04 -8.02
CA ASN A 288 -16.25 -15.79 -8.94
C ASN A 288 -15.82 -15.34 -10.35
N ILE A 289 -14.56 -15.56 -10.76
CA ILE A 289 -14.08 -15.19 -12.11
C ILE A 289 -14.70 -16.05 -13.24
N GLY A 290 -15.42 -17.11 -12.88
CA GLY A 290 -16.16 -17.97 -13.81
C GLY A 290 -15.24 -18.76 -14.74
N ASN A 291 -15.64 -18.89 -16.00
CA ASN A 291 -14.94 -19.65 -17.04
C ASN A 291 -13.62 -19.01 -17.53
N ARG A 292 -13.33 -17.76 -17.13
CA ARG A 292 -12.10 -17.05 -17.51
C ARG A 292 -10.89 -17.41 -16.64
N LYS A 293 -11.05 -18.27 -15.63
CA LYS A 293 -10.00 -18.65 -14.68
C LYS A 293 -8.72 -19.12 -15.41
N THR A 294 -8.83 -20.15 -16.24
CA THR A 294 -7.69 -20.74 -16.97
C THR A 294 -7.01 -19.71 -17.88
N GLU A 295 -7.79 -18.88 -18.58
CA GLU A 295 -7.27 -17.82 -19.45
C GLU A 295 -6.43 -16.81 -18.66
N VAL A 296 -6.91 -16.36 -17.50
CA VAL A 296 -6.18 -15.39 -16.65
C VAL A 296 -4.91 -16.02 -16.07
N GLU A 297 -4.97 -17.28 -15.63
CA GLU A 297 -3.78 -18.00 -15.14
C GLU A 297 -2.70 -18.15 -16.23
N GLU A 298 -3.09 -18.45 -17.47
CA GLU A 298 -2.17 -18.56 -18.62
C GLU A 298 -1.59 -17.20 -19.02
N LYS A 299 -2.40 -16.15 -19.05
CA LYS A 299 -1.94 -14.78 -19.33
C LYS A 299 -1.01 -14.24 -18.24
N LEU A 300 -1.25 -14.63 -16.98
CA LEU A 300 -0.33 -14.32 -15.87
C LEU A 300 1.00 -15.04 -16.04
N ARG A 301 0.95 -16.36 -16.31
CA ARG A 301 2.14 -17.21 -16.49
C ARG A 301 3.02 -16.75 -17.67
N SER A 302 2.40 -16.37 -18.78
CA SER A 302 3.10 -15.89 -19.98
C SER A 302 3.71 -14.50 -19.83
N GLY A 303 3.40 -13.76 -18.75
CA GLY A 303 3.87 -12.38 -18.57
C GLY A 303 3.03 -11.32 -19.29
N TYR A 304 1.93 -11.71 -19.95
CA TYR A 304 1.02 -10.80 -20.64
C TYR A 304 0.33 -9.84 -19.66
N LEU A 305 -0.20 -10.38 -18.55
CA LEU A 305 -0.75 -9.53 -17.49
C LEU A 305 0.39 -8.87 -16.73
N LYS A 306 0.38 -7.54 -16.67
CA LYS A 306 1.35 -6.73 -15.94
C LYS A 306 0.91 -6.52 -14.49
N ILE A 307 -0.40 -6.38 -14.24
CA ILE A 307 -0.96 -6.24 -12.89
C ILE A 307 -2.09 -7.25 -12.73
N VAL A 308 -2.04 -8.04 -11.66
CA VAL A 308 -3.18 -8.86 -11.23
C VAL A 308 -3.63 -8.45 -9.84
N ILE A 309 -4.92 -8.21 -9.66
CA ILE A 309 -5.51 -7.84 -8.36
C ILE A 309 -6.30 -9.02 -7.84
N ALA A 310 -5.90 -9.60 -6.71
CA ALA A 310 -6.47 -10.83 -6.24
C ALA A 310 -6.82 -10.86 -4.75
N THR A 311 -7.81 -11.67 -4.42
CA THR A 311 -8.01 -12.14 -3.05
C THR A 311 -7.07 -13.33 -2.76
N ASP A 312 -7.15 -13.88 -1.53
CA ASP A 312 -6.38 -15.05 -1.10
C ASP A 312 -6.54 -16.30 -2.00
N THR A 313 -7.54 -16.30 -2.89
CA THR A 313 -7.76 -17.36 -3.89
C THR A 313 -6.63 -17.49 -4.91
N LEU A 314 -5.86 -16.42 -5.19
CA LEU A 314 -4.69 -16.47 -6.05
C LEU A 314 -3.44 -16.72 -5.20
N GLY A 315 -2.99 -17.97 -5.07
CA GLY A 315 -1.78 -18.25 -4.29
C GLY A 315 -1.35 -19.71 -4.30
N MET A 316 -2.13 -20.56 -3.67
CA MET A 316 -1.84 -21.99 -3.58
C MET A 316 -2.02 -22.67 -4.95
N GLY A 317 -1.05 -23.49 -5.36
CA GLY A 317 -1.13 -24.23 -6.64
C GLY A 317 -0.72 -23.47 -7.90
N MET A 318 -0.39 -22.18 -7.81
CA MET A 318 -0.01 -21.38 -8.98
C MET A 318 1.49 -21.04 -9.02
N ASP A 319 2.05 -21.06 -10.24
CA ASP A 319 3.43 -20.69 -10.51
C ASP A 319 3.54 -19.24 -11.02
N PHE A 320 4.26 -18.40 -10.27
CA PHE A 320 4.37 -16.95 -10.47
C PHE A 320 5.83 -16.54 -10.74
N LYS A 321 6.53 -17.24 -11.63
CA LYS A 321 7.97 -17.01 -11.88
C LYS A 321 8.32 -15.55 -12.21
N ASN A 322 7.41 -14.82 -12.87
CA ASN A 322 7.67 -13.47 -13.36
C ASN A 322 7.23 -12.35 -12.39
N VAL A 323 6.64 -12.68 -11.23
CA VAL A 323 6.13 -11.66 -10.28
C VAL A 323 7.27 -11.06 -9.47
N LEU A 324 7.65 -9.84 -9.82
CA LEU A 324 8.75 -9.08 -9.19
C LEU A 324 8.24 -8.01 -8.21
N ARG A 325 6.93 -7.79 -8.13
CA ARG A 325 6.33 -6.89 -7.14
C ARG A 325 5.09 -7.52 -6.51
N VAL A 326 4.99 -7.46 -5.20
CA VAL A 326 3.78 -7.80 -4.45
C VAL A 326 3.32 -6.57 -3.68
N VAL A 327 2.05 -6.22 -3.80
CA VAL A 327 1.42 -5.14 -3.05
C VAL A 327 0.32 -5.75 -2.19
N LEU A 328 0.32 -5.50 -0.90
CA LEU A 328 -0.79 -5.83 0.00
C LEU A 328 -1.56 -4.53 0.24
N TRP A 329 -2.77 -4.44 -0.32
CA TRP A 329 -3.66 -3.32 -0.06
C TRP A 329 -4.43 -3.59 1.24
N LEU A 330 -3.95 -2.99 2.33
CA LEU A 330 -4.30 -3.26 3.73
C LEU A 330 -3.62 -4.49 4.34
N GLU A 331 -3.56 -4.49 5.66
CA GLU A 331 -3.05 -5.60 6.46
C GLU A 331 -3.82 -6.92 6.19
N PRO A 332 -3.08 -8.04 6.01
CA PRO A 332 -3.69 -9.37 6.00
C PRO A 332 -4.12 -9.81 7.41
N ARG A 333 -4.82 -10.94 7.50
CA ARG A 333 -5.35 -11.45 8.78
C ARG A 333 -4.30 -11.88 9.81
N SER A 334 -3.12 -12.30 9.34
CA SER A 334 -2.05 -12.84 10.18
C SER A 334 -0.68 -12.57 9.56
N PHE A 335 0.37 -12.62 10.38
CA PHE A 335 1.74 -12.57 9.89
C PHE A 335 2.09 -13.74 8.96
N LEU A 336 1.57 -14.94 9.23
CA LEU A 336 1.74 -16.09 8.34
C LEU A 336 1.16 -15.83 6.94
N SER A 337 -0.03 -15.22 6.87
CA SER A 337 -0.65 -14.81 5.60
C SER A 337 0.18 -13.74 4.87
N PHE A 338 0.74 -12.77 5.61
CA PHE A 338 1.67 -11.79 5.05
C PHE A 338 2.87 -12.49 4.38
N VAL A 339 3.52 -13.41 5.08
CA VAL A 339 4.71 -14.13 4.58
C VAL A 339 4.38 -15.01 3.39
N GLN A 340 3.25 -15.72 3.39
CA GLN A 340 2.83 -16.54 2.25
C GLN A 340 2.57 -15.69 0.99
N LYS A 341 1.96 -14.52 1.14
CA LYS A 341 1.68 -13.56 0.04
C LYS A 341 2.98 -12.97 -0.51
N VAL A 342 3.82 -12.43 0.37
CA VAL A 342 5.12 -11.86 -0.01
C VAL A 342 6.06 -12.91 -0.58
N GLY A 343 6.00 -14.15 -0.10
CA GLY A 343 6.79 -15.28 -0.59
C GLY A 343 6.55 -15.65 -2.05
N ARG A 344 5.49 -15.13 -2.68
CA ARG A 344 5.23 -15.25 -4.13
C ARG A 344 6.09 -14.30 -4.97
N CYS A 345 6.65 -13.25 -4.37
CA CYS A 345 7.56 -12.30 -5.02
C CYS A 345 8.94 -12.94 -5.28
N ALA A 346 9.51 -12.68 -6.46
CA ALA A 346 10.88 -13.03 -6.86
C ALA A 346 11.27 -14.45 -6.43
N ARG A 347 10.68 -15.45 -7.10
CA ARG A 347 10.89 -16.86 -6.76
C ARG A 347 12.31 -17.34 -7.11
N SER A 348 12.93 -16.79 -8.15
CA SER A 348 14.32 -17.07 -8.45
C SER A 348 15.23 -16.31 -7.49
N PRO A 349 16.34 -16.90 -7.04
CA PRO A 349 17.36 -16.17 -6.28
C PRO A 349 17.92 -14.94 -7.01
N HIS A 350 17.99 -15.02 -8.34
CA HIS A 350 18.55 -13.96 -9.18
C HIS A 350 17.56 -12.82 -9.44
N ASP A 351 16.28 -13.03 -9.13
CA ASP A 351 15.25 -12.03 -9.30
C ASP A 351 15.26 -11.07 -8.12
N ILE A 352 15.18 -9.77 -8.40
CA ILE A 352 15.09 -8.73 -7.38
C ILE A 352 13.65 -8.25 -7.28
N GLY A 353 13.03 -8.57 -6.15
CA GLY A 353 11.64 -8.28 -5.85
C GLY A 353 11.44 -7.07 -4.95
N GLN A 354 10.21 -6.57 -4.93
CA GLN A 354 9.76 -5.59 -3.94
C GLN A 354 8.39 -6.01 -3.37
N ALA A 355 8.23 -5.90 -2.06
CA ALA A 355 6.95 -6.11 -1.40
C ALA A 355 6.52 -4.87 -0.62
N ILE A 356 5.29 -4.42 -0.84
CA ILE A 356 4.76 -3.17 -0.27
C ILE A 356 3.46 -3.48 0.46
N LEU A 357 3.43 -3.22 1.76
CA LEU A 357 2.21 -3.30 2.57
C LEU A 357 1.65 -1.89 2.78
N PHE A 358 0.44 -1.64 2.29
CA PHE A 358 -0.29 -0.42 2.60
C PHE A 358 -1.06 -0.58 3.90
N VAL A 359 -0.97 0.42 4.78
CA VAL A 359 -1.74 0.50 6.03
C VAL A 359 -2.46 1.83 6.12
N THR A 360 -3.62 1.86 6.78
CA THR A 360 -4.27 3.14 7.08
C THR A 360 -3.51 3.91 8.16
N ARG A 361 -3.64 5.23 8.19
CA ARG A 361 -3.04 6.06 9.26
C ARG A 361 -3.51 5.66 10.66
N ALA A 362 -4.79 5.29 10.78
CA ALA A 362 -5.36 4.80 12.04
C ALA A 362 -4.75 3.44 12.45
N SER A 363 -4.57 2.52 11.49
CA SER A 363 -3.97 1.22 11.77
C SER A 363 -2.49 1.34 12.15
N MET A 364 -1.73 2.16 11.43
CA MET A 364 -0.33 2.45 11.76
C MET A 364 -0.18 2.98 13.19
N ALA A 365 -0.99 3.97 13.58
CA ALA A 365 -0.95 4.53 14.94
C ALA A 365 -1.28 3.50 16.02
N ARG A 366 -2.22 2.58 15.74
CA ARG A 366 -2.58 1.49 16.63
C ARG A 366 -1.40 0.52 16.81
N HIS A 367 -0.84 0.04 15.70
CA HIS A 367 0.29 -0.90 15.74
C HIS A 367 1.52 -0.32 16.43
N VAL A 368 1.84 0.97 16.20
CA VAL A 368 2.93 1.64 16.94
C VAL A 368 2.63 1.70 18.43
N SER A 369 1.41 2.07 18.83
CA SER A 369 1.04 2.09 20.25
C SER A 369 1.05 0.71 20.90
N ASP A 370 0.66 -0.35 20.18
CA ASP A 370 0.66 -1.71 20.70
C ASP A 370 2.11 -2.20 20.84
N PHE A 371 2.95 -1.95 19.83
CA PHE A 371 4.36 -2.33 19.82
C PHE A 371 5.19 -1.66 20.92
N ASP A 372 5.00 -0.35 21.14
CA ASP A 372 5.72 0.40 22.17
C ASP A 372 5.35 -0.08 23.59
N ARG A 373 4.14 -0.62 23.79
CA ARG A 373 3.71 -1.20 25.07
C ARG A 373 4.37 -2.54 25.33
N ASP A 374 4.45 -3.38 24.30
CA ASP A 374 5.10 -4.69 24.38
C ASP A 374 6.59 -4.51 24.71
N GLU A 375 7.30 -3.58 24.04
CA GLU A 375 8.71 -3.27 24.36
C GLU A 375 8.88 -2.71 25.79
N ALA A 376 7.95 -1.88 26.28
CA ALA A 376 8.01 -1.37 27.66
C ALA A 376 7.74 -2.46 28.72
N SER A 377 6.98 -3.50 28.39
CA SER A 377 6.70 -4.61 29.29
C SER A 377 7.85 -5.63 29.40
N ASP A 378 8.65 -5.80 28.34
CA ASP A 378 9.82 -6.70 28.35
C ASP A 378 10.97 -6.16 29.23
N ASP A 379 10.97 -4.85 29.58
CA ASP A 379 11.98 -4.20 30.45
C ASP A 379 11.65 -4.30 31.96
N GLU A 380 10.41 -4.63 32.35
CA GLU A 380 9.99 -4.77 33.76
C GLU A 380 9.54 -6.22 34.07
N ASN A 381 10.48 -7.07 34.52
CA ASN A 381 10.28 -8.43 35.09
C ASN A 381 9.39 -9.41 34.30
N GLY A 382 10.02 -10.40 33.67
CA GLY A 382 9.40 -11.43 32.82
C GLY A 382 8.56 -12.53 33.50
N GLU A 383 7.68 -12.20 34.44
CA GLU A 383 6.69 -13.17 35.00
C GLU A 383 5.23 -12.91 34.54
N ASP A 384 4.89 -11.73 34.00
CA ASP A 384 3.50 -11.34 33.70
C ASP A 384 3.07 -11.44 32.21
N ARG A 385 3.82 -12.19 31.38
CA ARG A 385 3.54 -12.29 29.93
C ARG A 385 2.15 -12.87 29.60
N ALA A 386 1.59 -13.70 30.49
CA ALA A 386 0.29 -14.37 30.27
C ALA A 386 -0.93 -13.49 30.57
N GLU A 387 -0.81 -12.49 31.45
CA GLU A 387 -1.93 -11.57 31.77
C GLU A 387 -2.03 -10.42 30.75
N ILE A 388 -0.91 -10.02 30.14
CA ILE A 388 -0.86 -8.98 29.10
C ILE A 388 -1.52 -9.47 27.79
N ASP A 389 -1.36 -10.76 27.46
CA ASP A 389 -1.96 -11.39 26.29
C ASP A 389 -3.51 -11.28 26.30
N GLU A 390 -4.16 -11.33 27.47
CA GLU A 390 -5.63 -11.17 27.59
C GLU A 390 -6.11 -9.74 27.34
N GLU A 391 -5.33 -8.72 27.69
CA GLU A 391 -5.72 -7.30 27.54
C GLU A 391 -5.55 -6.78 26.09
N ILE A 392 -4.56 -7.31 25.35
CA ILE A 392 -4.38 -7.06 23.91
C ILE A 392 -5.56 -7.66 23.11
N ILE A 393 -6.08 -8.81 23.54
CA ILE A 393 -7.21 -9.51 22.92
C ILE A 393 -8.49 -8.65 22.97
N ASP A 394 -8.74 -7.95 24.08
CA ASP A 394 -9.98 -7.19 24.31
C ASP A 394 -9.99 -5.80 23.62
N ARG A 395 -8.82 -5.21 23.30
CA ARG A 395 -8.73 -3.88 22.64
C ARG A 395 -8.63 -3.91 21.12
N ALA A 396 -8.40 -5.07 20.51
CA ALA A 396 -8.47 -5.24 19.05
C ALA A 396 -9.92 -5.15 18.48
N MET A 397 -10.88 -4.75 19.32
CA MET A 397 -12.33 -4.74 19.11
C MET A 397 -12.83 -3.39 18.56
N ASP A 398 -13.08 -3.33 17.24
CA ASP A 398 -14.35 -2.96 16.52
C ASP A 398 -14.11 -2.24 15.15
N PRO A 399 -15.07 -2.16 14.21
CA PRO A 399 -15.13 -3.07 13.06
C PRO A 399 -15.10 -2.34 11.69
N VAL A 400 -14.30 -2.86 10.75
CA VAL A 400 -14.63 -2.82 9.33
C VAL A 400 -14.47 -4.25 8.83
N ASP A 401 -15.60 -4.94 8.68
CA ASP A 401 -15.79 -6.23 8.02
C ASP A 401 -14.80 -7.36 8.35
N ARG A 402 -14.69 -7.73 9.64
CA ARG A 402 -13.92 -8.93 10.04
C ARG A 402 -14.73 -10.23 10.05
N GLU A 403 -16.06 -10.20 9.88
CA GLU A 403 -16.91 -11.40 9.72
C GLU A 403 -17.34 -11.68 8.26
N ALA A 404 -17.05 -10.82 7.27
CA ALA A 404 -17.50 -11.04 5.86
C ALA A 404 -16.51 -11.83 4.98
N VAL A 405 -15.57 -12.54 5.58
CA VAL A 405 -14.53 -13.30 4.84
C VAL A 405 -14.58 -14.79 5.21
N ILE A 406 -15.81 -15.28 5.42
CA ILE A 406 -16.17 -16.63 5.02
C ILE A 406 -17.01 -16.48 3.77
N ASP A 407 -16.72 -17.36 2.84
CA ASP A 407 -17.30 -17.49 1.52
C ASP A 407 -18.79 -17.94 1.56
N GLU A 408 -19.60 -17.38 2.46
CA GLU A 408 -21.03 -17.68 2.63
C GLU A 408 -21.84 -17.14 1.46
N ASP A 409 -21.98 -17.97 0.44
CA ASP A 409 -23.10 -17.97 -0.50
C ASP A 409 -23.23 -19.40 -1.05
N GLU A 410 -23.67 -20.34 -0.20
CA GLU A 410 -24.44 -21.49 -0.67
C GLU A 410 -25.87 -21.37 -0.12
N PRO A 411 -26.91 -21.39 -0.97
CA PRO A 411 -28.25 -21.60 -0.47
C PRO A 411 -28.38 -23.07 -0.08
N GLU A 412 -28.39 -23.37 1.22
CA GLU A 412 -28.84 -24.68 1.70
C GLU A 412 -30.29 -24.89 1.28
N TYR A 413 -30.49 -25.78 0.31
CA TYR A 413 -31.79 -26.29 -0.07
C TYR A 413 -32.21 -27.32 0.98
N ASN A 414 -32.76 -26.86 2.11
CA ASN A 414 -33.31 -27.78 3.11
C ASN A 414 -34.83 -27.84 2.99
N SER A 415 -35.29 -28.98 2.48
CA SER A 415 -36.69 -29.35 2.39
C SER A 415 -37.25 -29.73 3.76
N GLY A 416 -38.25 -28.96 4.24
CA GLY A 416 -39.34 -29.45 5.06
C GLY A 416 -39.13 -29.48 6.58
N SER A 417 -39.80 -28.56 7.29
CA SER A 417 -40.82 -28.89 8.29
C SER A 417 -41.38 -27.59 8.90
N ASP A 418 -42.70 -27.44 8.88
CA ASP A 418 -43.44 -26.33 9.47
C ASP A 418 -43.25 -26.25 10.99
N ALA A 419 -42.72 -25.13 11.48
CA ALA A 419 -42.87 -24.69 12.87
C ALA A 419 -42.97 -23.16 12.90
N GLU A 420 -44.03 -22.64 13.54
CA GLU A 420 -44.30 -21.21 13.67
C GLU A 420 -43.24 -20.47 14.52
N PRO A 421 -42.99 -19.17 14.29
CA PRO A 421 -41.93 -18.44 14.99
C PRO A 421 -42.39 -17.91 16.36
N ASP A 422 -41.55 -18.16 17.36
CA ASP A 422 -41.65 -17.67 18.75
C ASP A 422 -41.29 -16.15 18.84
N PRO A 423 -42.09 -15.29 19.53
CA PRO A 423 -41.87 -13.85 19.55
C PRO A 423 -40.70 -13.32 20.41
N ASP A 424 -39.99 -14.15 21.18
CA ASP A 424 -39.00 -13.66 22.18
C ASP A 424 -37.51 -13.77 21.74
N LEU A 425 -37.18 -13.29 20.54
CA LEU A 425 -35.78 -13.12 20.12
C LEU A 425 -35.18 -11.82 20.67
N VAL A 426 -34.78 -11.87 21.94
CA VAL A 426 -33.79 -10.96 22.52
C VAL A 426 -32.49 -11.07 21.71
N VAL A 427 -32.01 -9.93 21.20
CA VAL A 427 -30.74 -9.76 20.48
C VAL A 427 -29.59 -10.35 21.33
N LYS A 428 -29.22 -11.61 21.06
CA LYS A 428 -28.00 -12.21 21.60
C LYS A 428 -26.81 -11.53 20.95
N ARG A 429 -26.14 -10.63 21.68
CA ARG A 429 -24.78 -10.20 21.35
C ARG A 429 -23.91 -11.46 21.21
N LYS A 430 -23.41 -11.75 20.01
CA LYS A 430 -22.44 -12.83 19.76
C LYS A 430 -21.24 -12.62 20.68
N ARG A 431 -20.91 -13.60 21.52
CA ARG A 431 -19.64 -13.66 22.27
C ARG A 431 -18.48 -13.74 21.27
N CYS A 432 -17.50 -12.84 21.36
CA CYS A 432 -16.23 -12.99 20.65
C CYS A 432 -15.58 -14.33 21.05
N LYS A 433 -15.14 -15.11 20.06
CA LYS A 433 -14.28 -16.28 20.30
C LYS A 433 -12.96 -15.79 20.91
N VAL A 434 -12.52 -16.40 22.01
CA VAL A 434 -11.17 -16.21 22.56
C VAL A 434 -10.17 -16.64 21.49
N LYS A 435 -9.24 -15.75 21.12
CA LYS A 435 -8.19 -16.07 20.14
C LYS A 435 -7.24 -17.11 20.72
N SER A 436 -6.80 -18.04 19.89
CA SER A 436 -5.76 -19.00 20.29
C SER A 436 -4.40 -18.31 20.47
N ALA A 437 -3.51 -18.86 21.30
CA ALA A 437 -2.15 -18.34 21.50
C ALA A 437 -1.37 -18.15 20.17
N ARG A 438 -1.65 -19.00 19.17
CA ARG A 438 -1.06 -18.89 17.83
C ARG A 438 -1.55 -17.65 17.08
N GLU A 439 -2.85 -17.37 17.12
CA GLU A 439 -3.42 -16.18 16.50
C GLU A 439 -2.94 -14.89 17.19
N ALA A 440 -2.76 -14.93 18.52
CA ALA A 440 -2.19 -13.82 19.28
C ALA A 440 -0.75 -13.54 18.83
N ARG A 441 0.12 -14.56 18.80
CA ARG A 441 1.49 -14.44 18.30
C ARG A 441 1.54 -13.93 16.85
N ASP A 442 0.76 -14.52 15.96
CA ASP A 442 0.71 -14.11 14.55
C ASP A 442 0.28 -12.64 14.39
N LEU A 443 -0.60 -12.14 15.26
CA LEU A 443 -0.98 -10.74 15.28
C LEU A 443 0.14 -9.85 15.84
N ALA A 444 0.82 -10.29 16.90
CA ALA A 444 1.96 -9.57 17.50
C ALA A 444 3.09 -9.39 16.48
N TYR A 445 3.43 -10.42 15.69
CA TYR A 445 4.44 -10.31 14.64
C TYR A 445 3.99 -9.46 13.45
N LEU A 446 2.69 -9.43 13.14
CA LEU A 446 2.14 -8.51 12.16
C LEU A 446 2.26 -7.05 12.65
N THR A 447 1.99 -6.80 13.93
CA THR A 447 2.24 -5.52 14.58
C THR A 447 3.73 -5.16 14.53
N PHE A 448 4.62 -6.10 14.87
CA PHE A 448 6.06 -5.89 14.87
C PHE A 448 6.56 -5.48 13.48
N ILE A 449 6.20 -6.20 12.41
CA ILE A 449 6.64 -5.83 11.06
C ILE A 449 6.07 -4.49 10.57
N ILE A 450 4.89 -4.07 11.04
CA ILE A 450 4.29 -2.77 10.68
C ILE A 450 4.93 -1.62 11.46
N ALA A 451 5.11 -1.78 12.77
CA ALA A 451 5.47 -0.71 13.68
C ALA A 451 6.99 -0.51 13.85
N THR A 452 7.80 -1.54 13.62
CA THR A 452 9.22 -1.46 13.97
C THR A 452 9.96 -0.33 13.24
N ASN A 453 10.93 0.27 13.95
CA ASN A 453 11.95 1.15 13.38
C ASN A 453 13.26 0.41 13.06
N ARG A 454 13.34 -0.89 13.34
CA ARG A 454 14.47 -1.78 12.99
C ARG A 454 14.27 -2.38 11.59
N CYS A 455 15.17 -3.27 11.16
CA CYS A 455 15.03 -3.97 9.88
C CYS A 455 13.68 -4.72 9.79
N ARG A 456 12.94 -4.55 8.69
CA ARG A 456 11.65 -5.25 8.44
C ARG A 456 11.80 -6.76 8.25
N HIS A 457 12.99 -7.27 7.93
CA HIS A 457 13.26 -8.71 7.82
C HIS A 457 13.43 -9.38 9.19
N LEU A 458 13.75 -8.62 10.25
CA LEU A 458 13.95 -9.15 11.60
C LEU A 458 12.74 -9.95 12.13
N PRO A 459 11.50 -9.42 12.14
CA PRO A 459 10.33 -10.19 12.59
C PRO A 459 10.10 -11.45 11.76
N TRP A 460 10.43 -11.44 10.46
CA TRP A 460 10.31 -12.62 9.60
C TRP A 460 11.31 -13.70 10.03
N ASP A 461 12.58 -13.33 10.20
CA ASP A 461 13.61 -14.28 10.58
C ASP A 461 13.40 -14.85 11.98
N GLU A 462 12.94 -14.03 12.92
CA GLU A 462 12.61 -14.45 14.28
C GLU A 462 11.42 -15.40 14.31
N PHE A 463 10.31 -15.06 13.65
CA PHE A 463 9.09 -15.89 13.63
C PHE A 463 9.32 -17.30 13.10
N PHE A 464 10.19 -17.45 12.10
CA PHE A 464 10.51 -18.74 11.50
C PHE A 464 11.78 -19.38 12.06
N GLY A 465 12.57 -18.68 12.89
CA GLY A 465 13.87 -19.15 13.35
C GLY A 465 14.85 -19.39 12.19
N ASN A 466 14.86 -18.53 11.17
CA ASN A 466 15.60 -18.73 9.92
C ASN A 466 17.12 -18.88 10.12
N HIS A 467 17.67 -18.28 11.17
CA HIS A 467 19.10 -18.41 11.53
C HIS A 467 19.52 -19.84 11.87
N ALA A 468 18.58 -20.69 12.32
CA ALA A 468 18.86 -22.08 12.66
C ALA A 468 18.58 -23.06 11.50
N LYS A 469 18.07 -22.56 10.36
CA LYS A 469 17.69 -23.39 9.20
C LYS A 469 18.79 -23.43 8.15
N MET A 470 18.80 -24.48 7.33
CA MET A 470 19.72 -24.59 6.20
C MET A 470 19.43 -23.46 5.20
N PRO A 471 20.44 -22.80 4.60
CA PRO A 471 20.19 -21.81 3.57
C PRO A 471 19.65 -22.50 2.30
N LEU A 472 18.74 -21.85 1.58
CA LEU A 472 18.21 -22.39 0.32
C LEU A 472 19.29 -22.47 -0.78
N PHE A 473 20.24 -21.54 -0.74
CA PHE A 473 21.38 -21.48 -1.65
C PHE A 473 22.68 -21.52 -0.82
N PRO A 474 23.64 -22.40 -1.16
CA PRO A 474 24.84 -22.62 -0.35
C PRO A 474 25.83 -21.45 -0.37
N GLU A 475 25.83 -20.62 -1.41
CA GLU A 475 26.72 -19.46 -1.53
C GLU A 475 26.01 -18.16 -1.11
N PRO A 476 26.68 -17.28 -0.34
CA PRO A 476 26.17 -15.94 -0.07
C PRO A 476 25.99 -15.20 -1.39
N GLN A 477 24.76 -14.82 -1.71
CA GLN A 477 24.52 -14.04 -2.92
C GLN A 477 24.80 -12.58 -2.60
N GLU A 478 25.80 -12.00 -3.25
CA GLU A 478 25.99 -10.54 -3.30
C GLU A 478 24.86 -9.94 -4.14
N LEU A 479 23.71 -9.76 -3.50
CA LEU A 479 22.55 -9.13 -4.09
C LEU A 479 22.61 -7.64 -3.75
N ASP A 480 22.78 -6.78 -4.76
CA ASP A 480 22.62 -5.32 -4.63
C ASP A 480 21.12 -4.98 -4.53
N VAL A 481 20.49 -5.45 -3.46
CA VAL A 481 19.06 -5.33 -3.20
C VAL A 481 18.85 -4.43 -1.99
N PRO A 482 17.99 -3.39 -2.10
CA PRO A 482 17.65 -2.59 -0.95
C PRO A 482 16.84 -3.43 0.04
N CYS A 483 17.42 -3.66 1.23
CA CYS A 483 16.88 -4.55 2.26
C CYS A 483 15.42 -4.23 2.66
N CYS A 484 15.16 -3.02 3.15
CA CYS A 484 13.82 -2.53 3.45
C CYS A 484 13.79 -1.00 3.57
N ASP A 485 12.60 -0.42 3.69
CA ASP A 485 12.40 1.02 3.87
C ASP A 485 13.09 1.60 5.12
N ASN A 486 13.17 0.85 6.21
CA ASN A 486 13.89 1.28 7.42
C ASN A 486 15.43 1.27 7.23
N CYS A 487 15.98 0.24 6.58
CA CYS A 487 17.43 0.10 6.39
C CYS A 487 17.97 0.97 5.25
N ALA A 488 17.18 1.18 4.20
CA ALA A 488 17.64 1.83 2.97
C ALA A 488 16.56 2.77 2.39
N PRO A 489 16.11 3.79 3.15
CA PRO A 489 14.94 4.62 2.82
C PRO A 489 15.03 5.32 1.45
N ARG A 490 16.25 5.63 0.99
CA ARG A 490 16.50 6.23 -0.33
C ARG A 490 15.95 5.41 -1.50
N TYR A 491 15.83 4.09 -1.35
CA TYR A 491 15.32 3.18 -2.39
C TYR A 491 13.81 2.95 -2.30
N PHE A 492 13.15 3.51 -1.28
CA PHE A 492 11.70 3.40 -1.07
C PHE A 492 11.07 4.80 -0.96
N PRO A 493 11.22 5.67 -1.97
CA PRO A 493 10.60 6.99 -1.93
C PRO A 493 9.07 6.87 -1.90
N ILE A 494 8.42 7.75 -1.16
CA ILE A 494 6.96 7.92 -1.22
C ILE A 494 6.66 8.96 -2.30
N GLU A 495 6.05 8.52 -3.38
CA GLU A 495 5.75 9.36 -4.53
C GLU A 495 4.67 10.39 -4.20
N ARG A 496 4.84 11.63 -4.66
CA ARG A 496 3.78 12.65 -4.58
C ARG A 496 2.80 12.43 -5.73
N ILE A 497 1.69 11.77 -5.43
CA ILE A 497 0.64 11.51 -6.41
C ILE A 497 -0.25 12.76 -6.51
N SER A 498 -0.38 13.28 -7.72
CA SER A 498 -1.30 14.38 -8.04
C SER A 498 -2.38 13.87 -8.97
N LEU A 499 -3.61 13.79 -8.48
CA LEU A 499 -4.77 13.41 -9.29
C LEU A 499 -5.12 14.61 -10.20
N ARG A 500 -4.93 14.46 -11.52
CA ARG A 500 -5.28 15.51 -12.51
C ARG A 500 -6.79 15.69 -12.70
N LEU A 501 -7.59 14.77 -12.20
CA LEU A 501 -9.04 14.89 -12.11
C LEU A 501 -9.40 14.91 -10.62
N PRO A 502 -10.25 15.85 -10.14
CA PRO A 502 -10.82 15.69 -8.81
C PRO A 502 -11.65 14.41 -8.87
N TYR A 503 -11.06 13.30 -8.41
CA TYR A 503 -11.82 12.07 -8.26
C TYR A 503 -13.03 12.41 -7.40
N PRO A 504 -14.24 12.09 -7.84
CA PRO A 504 -15.41 12.45 -7.09
C PRO A 504 -15.44 11.64 -5.78
N THR A 505 -14.86 12.18 -4.72
CA THR A 505 -14.81 11.48 -3.44
C THR A 505 -16.09 11.74 -2.67
N TRP A 506 -16.66 10.68 -2.07
CA TRP A 506 -17.63 10.84 -1.00
C TRP A 506 -17.00 11.54 0.24
N ALA A 507 -15.69 11.73 0.29
CA ALA A 507 -15.00 12.34 1.42
C ALA A 507 -14.94 13.88 1.37
N GLY A 508 -15.43 14.52 0.30
CA GLY A 508 -15.53 15.98 0.28
C GLY A 508 -16.45 16.47 1.40
N ARG A 509 -15.97 17.41 2.25
CA ARG A 509 -16.81 18.17 3.17
C ARG A 509 -17.77 19.07 2.37
N SER A 510 -18.78 18.47 1.74
CA SER A 510 -19.99 19.21 1.35
C SER A 510 -20.74 19.52 2.62
N SER A 511 -21.19 20.77 2.80
CA SER A 511 -22.17 21.08 3.84
C SER A 511 -23.37 20.16 3.67
N LYS A 512 -24.00 19.76 4.78
CA LYS A 512 -25.27 19.04 4.70
C LYS A 512 -26.28 20.01 4.07
N PRO A 513 -27.00 19.61 3.01
CA PRO A 513 -28.02 20.47 2.43
C PRO A 513 -29.12 20.74 3.48
N THR A 514 -29.77 21.89 3.38
CA THR A 514 -30.86 22.26 4.29
C THR A 514 -32.01 21.25 4.20
N GLU A 515 -32.72 21.04 5.31
CA GLU A 515 -33.86 20.12 5.36
C GLU A 515 -34.94 20.47 4.33
N GLN A 516 -35.13 21.77 4.07
CA GLN A 516 -36.02 22.28 3.03
C GLN A 516 -35.57 21.86 1.63
N LEU A 517 -34.29 22.02 1.28
CA LEU A 517 -33.76 21.57 -0.01
C LEU A 517 -33.87 20.05 -0.16
N GLN A 518 -33.59 19.29 0.89
CA GLN A 518 -33.70 17.84 0.85
C GLN A 518 -35.13 17.38 0.55
N THR A 519 -36.11 17.97 1.24
CA THR A 519 -37.54 17.62 1.10
C THR A 519 -38.05 17.92 -0.30
N GLU A 520 -37.79 19.13 -0.81
CA GLU A 520 -38.25 19.55 -2.14
C GLU A 520 -37.56 18.75 -3.26
N LEU A 521 -36.25 18.52 -3.15
CA LEU A 521 -35.52 17.73 -4.13
C LEU A 521 -35.97 16.26 -4.14
N GLU A 522 -36.24 15.68 -2.97
CA GLU A 522 -36.79 14.32 -2.86
C GLU A 522 -38.17 14.22 -3.52
N ALA A 523 -39.06 15.19 -3.28
CA ALA A 523 -40.38 15.26 -3.90
C ALA A 523 -40.28 15.37 -5.43
N ALA A 524 -39.42 16.26 -5.93
CA ALA A 524 -39.20 16.46 -7.36
C ALA A 524 -38.66 15.21 -8.05
N LEU A 525 -37.69 14.51 -7.45
CA LEU A 525 -37.13 13.28 -8.02
C LEU A 525 -38.14 12.12 -8.00
N LYS A 526 -38.98 12.03 -6.96
CA LYS A 526 -40.08 11.04 -6.89
C LYS A 526 -41.16 11.30 -7.96
N GLN A 527 -41.50 12.56 -8.18
CA GLN A 527 -42.44 12.96 -9.23
C GLN A 527 -41.85 12.67 -10.62
N TRP A 528 -40.60 13.06 -10.85
CA TRP A 528 -39.89 12.82 -12.10
C TRP A 528 -39.83 11.34 -12.46
N ARG A 529 -39.41 10.45 -11.54
CA ARG A 529 -39.33 9.00 -11.85
C ARG A 529 -40.70 8.39 -12.16
N THR A 530 -41.78 8.98 -11.65
CA THR A 530 -43.16 8.56 -11.95
C THR A 530 -43.58 9.06 -13.33
N HIS A 531 -43.20 10.28 -13.70
CA HIS A 531 -43.43 10.82 -15.04
C HIS A 531 -42.70 10.02 -16.13
N VAL A 532 -41.47 9.58 -15.86
CA VAL A 532 -40.69 8.73 -16.80
C VAL A 532 -41.43 7.43 -17.14
N ILE A 533 -42.15 6.82 -16.19
CA ILE A 533 -42.95 5.61 -16.47
C ILE A 533 -44.08 5.93 -17.46
N VAL A 534 -44.81 7.02 -17.23
CA VAL A 534 -45.92 7.44 -18.09
C VAL A 534 -45.42 7.84 -19.48
N GLN A 535 -44.25 8.46 -19.57
CA GLN A 535 -43.71 8.97 -20.83
C GLN A 535 -43.03 7.89 -21.68
N ASP A 536 -42.11 7.13 -21.08
CA ASP A 536 -41.18 6.27 -21.82
C ASP A 536 -41.58 4.78 -21.78
N TYR A 537 -42.50 4.39 -20.89
CA TYR A 537 -42.94 3.00 -20.67
C TYR A 537 -44.47 2.88 -20.64
N LEU A 538 -45.13 3.56 -21.57
CA LEU A 538 -46.58 3.44 -21.77
C LEU A 538 -46.97 1.96 -21.95
N ASP A 539 -48.02 1.52 -21.27
CA ASP A 539 -48.57 0.15 -21.29
C ASP A 539 -47.72 -0.99 -20.70
N GLN A 540 -46.54 -0.70 -20.11
CA GLN A 540 -45.72 -1.70 -19.42
C GLN A 540 -46.23 -1.94 -17.99
N ARG A 541 -46.56 -3.20 -17.64
CA ARG A 541 -47.05 -3.57 -16.29
C ARG A 541 -45.95 -3.99 -15.31
N ASN A 542 -44.75 -4.29 -15.82
CA ASN A 542 -43.67 -4.90 -15.04
C ASN A 542 -42.58 -3.90 -14.61
N VAL A 543 -42.56 -2.71 -15.21
CA VAL A 543 -41.57 -1.66 -14.90
C VAL A 543 -42.20 -0.64 -13.96
N THR A 544 -41.65 -0.51 -12.76
CA THR A 544 -42.11 0.44 -11.74
C THR A 544 -41.17 1.65 -11.66
N SER A 545 -41.68 2.79 -11.18
CA SER A 545 -40.88 4.01 -11.04
C SER A 545 -39.67 3.83 -10.12
N ARG A 546 -39.76 2.92 -9.12
CA ARG A 546 -38.64 2.56 -8.23
C ARG A 546 -37.54 1.74 -8.93
N GLN A 547 -37.85 1.02 -10.00
CA GLN A 547 -36.84 0.31 -10.79
C GLN A 547 -36.05 1.26 -11.70
N ILE A 548 -36.63 2.40 -12.07
CA ILE A 548 -35.94 3.48 -12.78
C ILE A 548 -35.02 4.24 -11.83
N LEU A 549 -35.52 4.69 -10.68
CA LEU A 549 -34.71 5.34 -9.65
C LEU A 549 -35.11 4.82 -8.27
N SER A 550 -34.28 3.97 -7.68
CA SER A 550 -34.55 3.36 -6.38
C SER A 550 -34.53 4.39 -5.25
N ASP A 551 -35.25 4.12 -4.16
CA ASP A 551 -35.26 5.02 -2.99
C ASP A 551 -33.84 5.15 -2.39
N ALA A 552 -33.02 4.09 -2.44
CA ALA A 552 -31.64 4.12 -1.98
C ALA A 552 -30.73 5.01 -2.85
N THR A 553 -30.86 4.93 -4.18
CA THR A 553 -30.12 5.78 -5.12
C THR A 553 -30.57 7.24 -5.00
N LEU A 554 -31.88 7.48 -4.87
CA LEU A 554 -32.46 8.80 -4.66
C LEU A 554 -31.94 9.43 -3.37
N ALA A 555 -31.96 8.70 -2.25
CA ALA A 555 -31.46 9.19 -0.97
C ALA A 555 -29.98 9.61 -1.04
N LYS A 556 -29.15 8.90 -1.81
CA LYS A 556 -27.75 9.28 -2.05
C LYS A 556 -27.60 10.59 -2.82
N ILE A 557 -28.48 10.85 -3.80
CA ILE A 557 -28.52 12.08 -4.58
C ILE A 557 -28.96 13.25 -3.69
N VAL A 558 -30.05 13.08 -2.94
CA VAL A 558 -30.64 14.09 -2.05
C VAL A 558 -29.71 14.44 -0.88
N ALA A 559 -28.96 13.48 -0.37
CA ALA A 559 -27.99 13.73 0.69
C ALA A 559 -26.88 14.71 0.24
N ARG A 560 -26.57 14.77 -1.07
CA ARG A 560 -25.40 15.49 -1.61
C ARG A 560 -25.63 16.10 -3.00
N PRO A 561 -26.57 17.04 -3.14
CA PRO A 561 -26.92 17.64 -4.42
C PRO A 561 -25.74 18.40 -5.06
N ALA A 562 -24.94 19.12 -4.26
CA ALA A 562 -23.78 19.86 -4.76
C ALA A 562 -22.70 18.96 -5.40
N VAL A 563 -22.59 17.70 -4.94
CA VAL A 563 -21.68 16.71 -5.53
C VAL A 563 -22.20 16.29 -6.91
N VAL A 564 -23.51 16.07 -7.04
CA VAL A 564 -24.15 15.72 -8.32
C VAL A 564 -24.06 16.87 -9.32
N GLU A 565 -24.22 18.11 -8.88
CA GLU A 565 -24.01 19.29 -9.75
C GLU A 565 -22.55 19.40 -10.23
N ARG A 566 -21.58 19.29 -9.30
CA ARG A 566 -20.16 19.48 -9.57
C ARG A 566 -19.58 18.46 -10.54
N PHE A 567 -19.98 17.20 -10.40
CA PHE A 567 -19.41 16.09 -11.18
C PHE A 567 -20.26 15.68 -12.38
N GLY A 568 -21.42 16.29 -12.57
CA GLY A 568 -22.26 16.03 -13.75
C GLY A 568 -22.52 14.54 -13.96
N SER A 569 -22.37 14.06 -15.19
CA SER A 569 -22.65 12.66 -15.56
C SER A 569 -21.71 11.66 -14.88
N ASP A 570 -20.49 12.06 -14.54
CA ASP A 570 -19.47 11.15 -13.96
C ASP A 570 -19.83 10.71 -12.54
N VAL A 571 -20.69 11.47 -11.85
CA VAL A 571 -21.21 11.11 -10.52
C VAL A 571 -21.90 9.75 -10.53
N PHE A 572 -22.59 9.41 -11.61
CA PHE A 572 -23.38 8.18 -11.70
C PHE A 572 -22.60 6.97 -12.17
N ARG A 573 -21.36 7.18 -12.62
CA ARG A 573 -20.42 6.11 -12.96
C ARG A 573 -19.58 5.72 -11.75
N HIS A 574 -19.20 6.69 -10.92
CA HIS A 574 -18.17 6.49 -9.90
C HIS A 574 -18.61 6.72 -8.44
N ILE A 575 -19.66 7.52 -8.17
CA ILE A 575 -20.10 7.83 -6.78
C ILE A 575 -21.44 7.19 -6.44
N ILE A 576 -22.41 7.37 -7.33
CA ILE A 576 -23.77 6.87 -7.18
C ILE A 576 -24.06 5.99 -8.40
N PRO A 577 -23.45 4.78 -8.49
CA PRO A 577 -23.69 3.86 -9.59
C PRO A 577 -25.19 3.71 -9.86
N TRP A 578 -25.60 4.13 -11.04
CA TRP A 578 -27.00 4.13 -11.42
C TRP A 578 -27.15 3.66 -12.87
N GLN A 579 -27.73 2.47 -13.02
CA GLN A 579 -27.86 1.76 -14.30
C GLN A 579 -28.56 2.55 -15.42
N TRP A 580 -29.42 3.52 -15.06
CA TRP A 580 -30.16 4.33 -16.02
C TRP A 580 -29.49 5.68 -16.32
N ALA A 581 -28.33 5.96 -15.75
CA ALA A 581 -27.67 7.26 -15.86
C ALA A 581 -27.32 7.64 -17.30
N THR A 582 -26.97 6.68 -18.16
CA THR A 582 -26.71 6.94 -19.59
C THR A 582 -27.91 7.54 -20.30
N ARG A 583 -29.14 7.14 -19.91
CA ARG A 583 -30.38 7.59 -20.54
C ARG A 583 -30.99 8.80 -19.85
N TYR A 584 -30.99 8.82 -18.52
CA TYR A 584 -31.74 9.80 -17.71
C TYR A 584 -30.85 10.68 -16.81
N GLY A 585 -29.54 10.43 -16.75
CA GLY A 585 -28.60 11.14 -15.87
C GLY A 585 -28.67 12.65 -16.02
N ASN A 586 -28.69 13.15 -17.26
CA ASN A 586 -28.76 14.58 -17.53
C ASN A 586 -30.05 15.23 -17.03
N GLN A 587 -31.18 14.51 -17.05
CA GLN A 587 -32.44 15.04 -16.53
C GLN A 587 -32.40 15.17 -15.00
N VAL A 588 -31.87 14.16 -14.32
CA VAL A 588 -31.70 14.19 -12.85
C VAL A 588 -30.71 15.29 -12.44
N ILE A 589 -29.60 15.46 -13.17
CA ILE A 589 -28.64 16.55 -12.92
C ILE A 589 -29.31 17.91 -13.10
N ALA A 590 -30.14 18.09 -14.14
CA ALA A 590 -30.86 19.34 -14.36
C ALA A 590 -31.84 19.65 -13.22
N ILE A 591 -32.56 18.65 -12.71
CA ILE A 591 -33.45 18.79 -11.54
C ILE A 591 -32.64 19.23 -10.31
N VAL A 592 -31.50 18.57 -10.06
CA VAL A 592 -30.62 18.91 -8.93
C VAL A 592 -30.08 20.33 -9.04
N LYS A 593 -29.55 20.72 -10.21
CA LYS A 593 -29.05 22.08 -10.46
C LYS A 593 -30.11 23.15 -10.24
N TRP A 594 -31.33 22.91 -10.72
CA TRP A 594 -32.43 23.86 -10.56
C TRP A 594 -32.80 24.05 -9.08
N HIS A 595 -32.89 22.98 -8.29
CA HIS A 595 -33.22 23.09 -6.87
C HIS A 595 -32.09 23.72 -6.05
N LEU A 596 -30.82 23.45 -6.38
CA LEU A 596 -29.68 24.14 -5.74
C LEU A 596 -29.70 25.65 -5.97
N ALA A 597 -30.12 26.10 -7.16
CA ALA A 597 -30.25 27.51 -7.47
C ALA A 597 -31.39 28.20 -6.70
N LEU A 598 -32.48 27.47 -6.40
CA LEU A 598 -33.63 28.00 -5.66
C LEU A 598 -33.42 28.04 -4.15
N TYR A 599 -32.62 27.10 -3.62
CA TYR A 599 -32.35 26.97 -2.18
C TYR A 599 -30.84 27.04 -1.89
N PRO A 600 -30.18 28.20 -2.12
CA PRO A 600 -28.74 28.36 -1.88
C PRO A 600 -28.39 28.30 -0.39
N ASP A 601 -27.25 27.68 -0.06
CA ASP A 601 -26.77 27.50 1.32
C ASP A 601 -26.29 28.84 1.95
N PRO A 602 -26.92 29.32 3.05
CA PRO A 602 -26.54 30.56 3.73
C PRO A 602 -25.15 30.53 4.39
N GLU A 603 -24.60 29.36 4.69
CA GLU A 603 -23.25 29.20 5.26
C GLU A 603 -22.18 29.21 4.17
N GLN A 604 -22.49 28.66 3.00
CA GLN A 604 -21.62 28.70 1.82
C GLN A 604 -21.41 30.14 1.33
N ARG A 605 -22.48 30.95 1.27
CA ARG A 605 -22.39 32.39 0.95
C ARG A 605 -21.45 33.14 1.90
N ARG A 606 -21.56 32.87 3.21
CA ARG A 606 -20.69 33.46 4.23
C ARG A 606 -19.23 33.03 4.10
N ARG A 607 -18.96 31.80 3.64
CA ARG A 607 -17.59 31.31 3.38
C ARG A 607 -16.97 31.93 2.14
N GLU A 608 -17.76 32.11 1.08
CA GLU A 608 -17.33 32.79 -0.15
C GLU A 608 -16.99 34.26 0.15
N GLU A 609 -17.86 34.96 0.87
CA GLU A 609 -17.61 36.33 1.35
C GLU A 609 -16.38 36.42 2.29
N ALA A 610 -16.14 35.41 3.12
CA ALA A 610 -14.96 35.35 4.00
C ALA A 610 -13.66 35.06 3.22
N ALA A 611 -13.72 34.20 2.20
CA ALA A 611 -12.59 33.89 1.34
C ALA A 611 -12.17 35.11 0.51
N GLU A 612 -13.12 35.88 -0.02
CA GLU A 612 -12.86 37.15 -0.71
C GLU A 612 -12.15 38.17 0.21
N ARG A 613 -12.61 38.30 1.46
CA ARG A 613 -11.95 39.15 2.47
C ARG A 613 -10.52 38.68 2.79
N GLN A 614 -10.29 37.37 2.83
CA GLN A 614 -8.97 36.81 3.09
C GLN A 614 -8.01 37.02 1.91
N HIS A 615 -8.50 36.87 0.67
CA HIS A 615 -7.73 37.16 -0.54
C HIS A 615 -7.34 38.65 -0.64
N ALA A 616 -8.25 39.57 -0.28
CA ALA A 616 -7.94 41.01 -0.23
C ALA A 616 -6.83 41.32 0.80
N SER A 617 -6.86 40.69 1.97
CA SER A 617 -5.83 40.85 3.01
C SER A 617 -4.45 40.33 2.59
N ILE A 618 -4.39 39.23 1.84
CA ILE A 618 -3.13 38.67 1.32
C ILE A 618 -2.52 39.61 0.27
N ALA A 619 -3.34 40.15 -0.64
CA ALA A 619 -2.88 41.10 -1.66
C ALA A 619 -2.33 42.40 -1.05
N GLU A 620 -2.94 42.91 0.03
CA GLU A 620 -2.47 44.10 0.74
C GLU A 620 -1.13 43.87 1.46
N LYS A 621 -0.96 42.68 2.06
CA LYS A 621 0.31 42.27 2.69
C LYS A 621 1.43 42.10 1.66
N ASP A 622 1.13 41.54 0.50
CA ASP A 622 2.10 41.36 -0.59
C ASP A 622 2.58 42.71 -1.15
N ARG A 623 1.65 43.65 -1.40
CA ARG A 623 1.96 45.02 -1.80
C ARG A 623 2.87 45.74 -0.78
N ARG A 624 2.59 45.57 0.52
CA ARG A 624 3.41 46.13 1.61
C ARG A 624 4.84 45.58 1.59
N ASN A 625 5.00 44.28 1.39
CA ASN A 625 6.32 43.64 1.36
C ASN A 625 7.17 44.14 0.19
N ARG A 626 6.57 44.31 -1.00
CA ARG A 626 7.25 44.88 -2.17
C ARG A 626 7.74 46.30 -1.93
N LEU A 627 6.91 47.16 -1.32
CA LEU A 627 7.31 48.52 -0.95
C LEU A 627 8.48 48.56 0.04
N VAL A 628 8.43 47.73 1.09
CA VAL A 628 9.50 47.68 2.10
C VAL A 628 10.81 47.17 1.50
N ALA A 629 10.76 46.17 0.61
CA ALA A 629 11.94 45.67 -0.09
C ALA A 629 12.58 46.75 -0.97
N LEU A 630 11.76 47.46 -1.76
CA LEU A 630 12.20 48.59 -2.58
C LEU A 630 12.87 49.68 -1.73
N PHE A 631 12.29 50.06 -0.59
CA PHE A 631 12.87 51.08 0.30
C PHE A 631 14.25 50.66 0.83
N HIS A 632 14.41 49.39 1.22
CA HIS A 632 15.68 48.89 1.74
C HIS A 632 16.75 48.83 0.66
N GLU A 633 16.42 48.32 -0.52
CA GLU A 633 17.38 48.20 -1.62
C GLU A 633 17.81 49.59 -2.14
N CYS A 634 16.87 50.54 -2.23
CA CYS A 634 17.18 51.91 -2.63
C CYS A 634 18.04 52.63 -1.57
N TYR A 635 17.71 52.49 -0.28
CA TYR A 635 18.49 53.07 0.81
C TYR A 635 19.93 52.54 0.82
N ASN A 636 20.10 51.22 0.71
CA ASN A 636 21.43 50.60 0.71
C ASN A 636 22.25 51.03 -0.51
N ALA A 637 21.64 51.13 -1.69
CA ALA A 637 22.33 51.57 -2.89
C ALA A 637 22.93 52.98 -2.72
N VAL A 638 22.19 53.91 -2.11
CA VAL A 638 22.70 55.28 -1.87
C VAL A 638 23.72 55.30 -0.73
N HIS A 639 23.50 54.50 0.31
CA HIS A 639 24.40 54.41 1.46
C HIS A 639 25.78 53.86 1.08
N ASP A 640 25.83 52.86 0.20
CA ASP A 640 27.06 52.15 -0.16
C ASP A 640 27.82 52.81 -1.32
N LEU A 641 27.41 54.01 -1.75
CA LEU A 641 28.08 54.74 -2.81
C LEU A 641 29.42 55.33 -2.33
N GLU A 642 30.52 54.84 -2.88
CA GLU A 642 31.89 55.24 -2.51
C GLU A 642 32.34 56.53 -3.24
N THR A 643 33.17 57.36 -2.59
CA THR A 643 33.72 58.60 -3.17
C THR A 643 34.82 58.35 -4.20
N GLY A 644 35.39 57.15 -4.22
CA GLY A 644 36.59 56.81 -4.99
C GLY A 644 37.90 57.26 -4.33
N GLU A 645 37.83 57.93 -3.17
CA GLU A 645 38.99 58.38 -2.39
C GLU A 645 39.27 57.42 -1.23
N VAL A 646 40.55 57.07 -1.02
CA VAL A 646 40.97 56.16 0.06
C VAL A 646 41.41 56.98 1.27
N GLY A 647 40.57 57.02 2.30
CA GLY A 647 40.91 57.62 3.58
C GLY A 647 41.72 56.67 4.47
N ALA A 648 42.59 57.22 5.32
CA ALA A 648 43.32 56.47 6.35
C ALA A 648 42.81 56.86 7.74
N ARG A 649 42.07 55.97 8.42
CA ARG A 649 41.64 56.15 9.82
C ARG A 649 42.45 55.24 10.75
N GLY A 650 43.22 55.85 11.67
CA GLY A 650 44.03 55.17 12.69
C GLY A 650 45.16 56.06 13.23
N ARG A 651 45.64 55.83 14.47
CA ARG A 651 46.81 56.51 15.06
C ARG A 651 47.96 55.52 15.20
N GLY A 652 49.10 55.79 14.57
CA GLY A 652 50.31 54.93 14.62
C GLY A 652 50.41 53.93 13.46
N LYS A 653 51.20 52.85 13.64
CA LYS A 653 51.56 51.87 12.60
C LYS A 653 50.40 51.01 12.05
N ASP A 654 49.19 51.13 12.60
CA ASP A 654 47.97 50.46 12.12
C ASP A 654 47.07 51.43 11.35
N LYS A 655 47.42 51.73 10.09
CA LYS A 655 46.51 52.40 9.15
C LYS A 655 45.75 51.33 8.35
N LYS A 656 44.46 51.15 8.62
CA LYS A 656 43.55 50.44 7.70
C LYS A 656 43.03 51.42 6.67
N GLU A 657 43.08 51.04 5.40
CA GLU A 657 42.36 51.74 4.33
C GLU A 657 40.87 51.63 4.61
N VAL A 658 40.20 52.78 4.77
CA VAL A 658 38.75 52.87 4.92
C VAL A 658 38.26 53.69 3.75
N ARG A 659 37.50 53.08 2.86
CA ARG A 659 36.88 53.76 1.73
C ARG A 659 35.83 54.73 2.28
N GLU A 660 35.87 55.99 1.83
CA GLU A 660 34.94 57.00 2.29
C GLU A 660 33.60 56.91 1.54
N LEU A 661 32.51 56.97 2.29
CA LEU A 661 31.15 56.89 1.74
C LEU A 661 30.69 58.29 1.35
N LYS A 662 30.17 58.46 0.13
CA LYS A 662 29.64 59.75 -0.35
C LYS A 662 28.54 60.29 0.55
N CYS A 663 27.78 59.40 1.19
CA CYS A 663 26.66 59.78 2.04
C CYS A 663 27.06 60.18 3.48
N GLU A 664 28.33 60.09 3.90
CA GLU A 664 28.76 60.34 5.29
C GLU A 664 28.22 61.67 5.88
N PRO A 665 28.22 62.80 5.14
CA PRO A 665 27.65 64.07 5.62
C PRO A 665 26.12 64.05 5.86
N PHE A 666 25.40 63.13 5.22
CA PHE A 666 23.93 63.03 5.26
C PHE A 666 23.42 61.99 6.27
N LEU A 667 24.32 61.18 6.85
CA LEU A 667 23.97 60.12 7.79
C LEU A 667 23.35 60.65 9.08
N ARG A 668 23.82 61.80 9.59
CA ARG A 668 23.37 62.39 10.85
C ARG A 668 23.18 63.89 10.71
N LEU A 669 22.23 64.43 11.48
CA LEU A 669 22.01 65.87 11.52
C LEU A 669 23.20 66.62 12.14
N PRO A 670 23.47 67.86 11.70
CA PRO A 670 24.47 68.73 12.33
C PRO A 670 24.21 68.91 13.83
N SER A 671 25.27 68.96 14.64
CA SER A 671 25.13 69.16 16.08
C SER A 671 24.51 70.53 16.39
N SER A 672 23.35 70.56 17.07
CA SER A 672 22.67 71.81 17.45
C SER A 672 23.52 72.73 18.34
N LYS A 673 24.49 72.15 19.07
CA LYS A 673 25.46 72.90 19.89
C LYS A 673 26.48 73.68 19.05
N HIS A 674 26.89 73.12 17.92
CA HIS A 674 27.96 73.68 17.07
C HIS A 674 27.40 74.45 15.87
N TRP A 675 26.19 74.10 15.42
CA TRP A 675 25.50 74.68 14.27
C TRP A 675 24.07 75.10 14.63
N PRO A 676 23.89 76.07 15.54
CA PRO A 676 22.57 76.51 15.96
C PRO A 676 21.77 77.18 14.83
N ASP A 677 22.46 77.86 13.89
CA ASP A 677 21.80 78.56 12.78
C ASP A 677 21.19 77.60 11.74
N TYR A 678 21.70 76.37 11.64
CA TYR A 678 21.11 75.32 10.81
C TYR A 678 19.64 75.09 11.17
N TYR A 679 19.35 75.00 12.48
CA TYR A 679 18.00 74.75 13.00
C TYR A 679 17.11 76.00 12.99
N LYS A 680 17.66 77.19 12.72
CA LYS A 680 16.87 78.41 12.48
C LYS A 680 16.44 78.54 11.03
N ILE A 681 17.28 78.07 10.10
CA ILE A 681 17.06 78.17 8.65
C ILE A 681 16.26 76.97 8.13
N ILE A 682 16.61 75.76 8.57
CA ILE A 682 15.99 74.52 8.11
C ILE A 682 14.77 74.17 8.95
N LYS A 683 13.59 74.24 8.32
CA LYS A 683 12.28 74.00 8.96
C LYS A 683 12.04 72.52 9.29
N THR A 684 12.50 71.61 8.44
CA THR A 684 12.27 70.15 8.56
C THR A 684 13.60 69.40 8.51
N PRO A 685 14.40 69.39 9.59
CA PRO A 685 15.66 68.65 9.64
C PRO A 685 15.43 67.14 9.46
N ILE A 686 16.05 66.55 8.45
CA ILE A 686 16.01 65.11 8.19
C ILE A 686 17.42 64.61 7.81
N SER A 687 17.69 63.34 8.10
CA SER A 687 18.96 62.66 7.80
C SER A 687 18.69 61.24 7.33
N MET A 688 19.66 60.60 6.68
CA MET A 688 19.52 59.20 6.26
C MET A 688 19.27 58.26 7.44
N ALA A 689 19.86 58.48 8.62
CA ALA A 689 19.55 57.67 9.80
C ALA A 689 18.09 57.82 10.27
N HIS A 690 17.46 58.98 10.03
CA HIS A 690 16.03 59.16 10.27
C HIS A 690 15.22 58.34 9.25
N ILE A 691 15.55 58.45 7.97
CA ILE A 691 14.87 57.72 6.88
C ILE A 691 14.94 56.20 7.12
N ASN A 692 16.12 55.67 7.45
CA ASN A 692 16.33 54.25 7.78
C ASN A 692 15.46 53.77 8.95
N ARG A 693 15.29 54.63 9.97
CA ARG A 693 14.44 54.32 11.12
C ARG A 693 12.96 54.25 10.73
N MET A 694 12.49 55.22 9.96
CA MET A 694 11.09 55.30 9.50
C MET A 694 10.72 54.16 8.55
N MET A 695 11.66 53.69 7.73
CA MET A 695 11.48 52.50 6.88
C MET A 695 11.23 51.20 7.68
N LYS A 696 11.83 51.09 8.87
CA LYS A 696 11.73 49.90 9.74
C LYS A 696 10.48 49.89 10.62
N MET A 697 9.71 50.98 10.64
CA MET A 697 8.47 51.09 11.41
C MET A 697 7.26 50.52 10.67
N LYS A 698 6.20 50.20 11.42
CA LYS A 698 4.90 49.79 10.87
C LYS A 698 4.28 50.93 10.04
N ALA A 699 3.38 50.61 9.11
CA ALA A 699 2.78 51.59 8.18
C ALA A 699 2.16 52.81 8.89
N GLU A 700 1.53 52.57 10.05
CA GLU A 700 0.88 53.60 10.88
C GLU A 700 1.87 54.62 11.47
N SER A 701 3.16 54.29 11.56
CA SER A 701 4.19 55.13 12.19
C SER A 701 5.42 55.37 11.32
N GLY A 702 5.49 54.74 10.14
CA GLY A 702 6.60 54.80 9.19
C GLY A 702 6.11 55.24 7.81
N TYR A 703 6.85 54.89 6.76
CA TYR A 703 6.41 55.17 5.38
C TYR A 703 5.30 54.21 4.96
N ALA A 704 4.10 54.75 4.73
CA ALA A 704 2.93 54.00 4.27
C ALA A 704 2.87 53.88 2.73
N SER A 705 3.46 54.84 2.02
CA SER A 705 3.48 54.90 0.55
C SER A 705 4.86 55.25 0.01
N LEU A 706 5.07 54.98 -1.29
CA LEU A 706 6.30 55.36 -1.98
C LEU A 706 6.50 56.89 -1.99
N SER A 707 5.43 57.68 -2.15
CA SER A 707 5.51 59.15 -2.12
C SER A 707 6.16 59.66 -0.84
N GLN A 708 5.68 59.22 0.34
CA GLN A 708 6.22 59.67 1.62
C GLN A 708 7.70 59.34 1.80
N TYR A 709 8.13 58.19 1.25
CA TYR A 709 9.54 57.80 1.26
C TYR A 709 10.37 58.72 0.36
N VAL A 710 9.91 58.99 -0.86
CA VAL A 710 10.58 59.89 -1.82
C VAL A 710 10.68 61.32 -1.29
N ASP A 711 9.58 61.85 -0.74
CA ASP A 711 9.53 63.21 -0.18
C ASP A 711 10.59 63.38 0.91
N ALA A 712 10.81 62.36 1.75
CA ALA A 712 11.82 62.40 2.80
C ALA A 712 13.26 62.53 2.26
N TRP A 713 13.57 61.86 1.16
CA TRP A 713 14.86 62.00 0.47
C TRP A 713 15.02 63.37 -0.18
N GLN A 714 13.99 63.84 -0.89
CA GLN A 714 14.01 65.15 -1.55
C GLN A 714 14.18 66.28 -0.53
N ILE A 715 13.47 66.24 0.61
CA ILE A 715 13.63 67.21 1.69
C ILE A 715 15.07 67.19 2.23
N MET A 716 15.69 66.01 2.35
CA MET A 716 17.08 65.90 2.82
C MET A 716 18.06 66.62 1.88
N PHE A 717 17.95 66.39 0.57
CA PHE A 717 18.80 67.04 -0.43
C PHE A 717 18.52 68.55 -0.53
N ALA A 718 17.24 68.94 -0.49
CA ALA A 718 16.83 70.34 -0.50
C ALA A 718 17.35 71.12 0.73
N ASN A 719 17.35 70.49 1.91
CA ASN A 719 17.93 71.09 3.12
C ASN A 719 19.43 71.34 2.97
N ALA A 720 20.15 70.38 2.37
CA ALA A 720 21.58 70.54 2.11
C ALA A 720 21.86 71.71 1.16
N ARG A 721 21.07 71.85 0.09
CA ARG A 721 21.17 72.99 -0.84
C ARG A 721 20.80 74.33 -0.20
N THR A 722 19.81 74.33 0.68
CA THR A 722 19.32 75.56 1.33
C THR A 722 20.33 76.13 2.33
N PHE A 723 21.04 75.25 3.04
CA PHE A 723 21.98 75.68 4.08
C PHE A 723 23.40 75.95 3.55
N ASN A 724 23.83 75.24 2.49
CA ASN A 724 25.19 75.33 1.98
C ASN A 724 25.26 76.17 0.70
N ARG A 725 26.42 76.78 0.42
CA ARG A 725 26.66 77.53 -0.82
C ARG A 725 26.77 76.57 -2.02
N GLU A 726 26.37 77.02 -3.21
CA GLU A 726 26.37 76.24 -4.45
C GLU A 726 27.75 75.67 -4.83
N ASP A 727 28.83 76.36 -4.45
CA ASP A 727 30.22 75.94 -4.68
C ASP A 727 30.76 74.94 -3.64
N SER A 728 29.98 74.59 -2.62
CA SER A 728 30.41 73.69 -1.55
C SER A 728 30.34 72.20 -1.95
N ASP A 729 31.22 71.38 -1.36
CA ASP A 729 31.24 69.93 -1.59
C ASP A 729 29.94 69.26 -1.17
N ILE A 730 29.31 69.72 -0.09
CA ILE A 730 28.04 69.17 0.41
C ILE A 730 26.89 69.46 -0.57
N TYR A 731 26.88 70.66 -1.18
CA TYR A 731 25.88 71.01 -2.19
C TYR A 731 26.01 70.11 -3.42
N ARG A 732 27.24 70.01 -3.99
CA ARG A 732 27.50 69.16 -5.15
C ARG A 732 27.21 67.68 -4.88
N THR A 733 27.58 67.20 -3.69
CA THR A 733 27.31 65.82 -3.28
C THR A 733 25.80 65.56 -3.12
N ALA A 734 25.01 66.55 -2.70
CA ALA A 734 23.56 66.42 -2.63
C ALA A 734 22.94 66.20 -4.02
N ASP A 735 23.39 66.94 -5.04
CA ASP A 735 22.90 66.80 -6.42
C ASP A 735 23.30 65.45 -7.04
N GLU A 736 24.54 65.00 -6.79
CA GLU A 736 25.01 63.69 -7.25
C GLU A 736 24.21 62.54 -6.62
N LEU A 737 23.99 62.60 -5.31
CA LEU A 737 23.24 61.57 -4.58
C LEU A 737 21.75 61.58 -4.95
N GLU A 738 21.15 62.76 -5.19
CA GLU A 738 19.76 62.86 -5.65
C GLU A 738 19.57 62.26 -7.03
N SER A 739 20.46 62.57 -7.98
CA SER A 739 20.45 61.98 -9.32
C SER A 739 20.60 60.45 -9.28
N PHE A 740 21.53 59.95 -8.45
CA PHE A 740 21.75 58.52 -8.27
C PHE A 740 20.54 57.82 -7.61
N PHE A 741 19.98 58.44 -6.56
CA PHE A 741 18.77 57.96 -5.89
C PHE A 741 17.59 57.86 -6.85
N ASN A 742 17.34 58.90 -7.66
CA ASN A 742 16.22 58.91 -8.60
C ASN A 742 16.36 57.83 -9.68
N LYS A 743 17.59 57.65 -10.20
CA LYS A 743 17.89 56.57 -11.15
C LYS A 743 17.64 55.19 -10.54
N LYS A 744 18.19 54.94 -9.35
CA LYS A 744 18.03 53.64 -8.66
C LYS A 744 16.58 53.36 -8.29
N LEU A 745 15.85 54.39 -7.87
CA LEU A 745 14.44 54.26 -7.55
C LEU A 745 13.61 53.86 -8.78
N SER A 746 13.91 54.42 -9.95
CA SER A 746 13.24 54.08 -11.20
C SER A 746 13.51 52.62 -11.63
N GLU A 747 14.76 52.17 -11.52
CA GLU A 747 15.16 50.78 -11.79
C GLU A 747 14.43 49.79 -10.85
N LEU A 748 14.37 50.12 -9.56
CA LEU A 748 13.76 49.27 -8.53
C LEU A 748 12.23 49.29 -8.57
N ALA A 749 11.60 50.41 -8.92
CA ALA A 749 10.16 50.51 -9.11
C ALA A 749 9.69 49.55 -10.22
N LEU A 750 10.45 49.44 -11.31
CA LEU A 750 10.20 48.45 -12.37
C LEU A 750 10.38 47.01 -11.87
N LYS A 751 11.47 46.73 -11.12
CA LYS A 751 11.77 45.40 -10.56
C LYS A 751 10.68 44.89 -9.61
N TYR A 752 10.08 45.78 -8.83
CA TYR A 752 9.06 45.44 -7.83
C TYR A 752 7.62 45.67 -8.31
N GLU A 753 7.43 46.06 -9.58
CA GLU A 753 6.12 46.36 -10.19
C GLU A 753 5.34 47.43 -9.41
N ILE A 754 6.01 48.52 -9.02
CA ILE A 754 5.42 49.64 -8.28
C ILE A 754 5.38 50.86 -9.19
N GLU A 755 4.21 51.47 -9.34
CA GLU A 755 4.05 52.72 -10.08
C GLU A 755 4.73 53.88 -9.34
N LEU A 756 5.52 54.67 -10.09
CA LEU A 756 6.14 55.88 -9.57
C LEU A 756 5.08 56.99 -9.43
N PRO A 757 5.17 57.85 -8.39
CA PRO A 757 4.26 58.99 -8.26
C PRO A 757 4.36 59.94 -9.46
N GLU A 758 3.24 60.50 -9.94
CA GLU A 758 3.23 61.44 -11.09
C GLU A 758 4.19 62.63 -10.91
N ALA A 759 4.35 63.12 -9.69
CA ALA A 759 5.27 64.19 -9.34
C ALA A 759 6.76 63.84 -9.57
N PHE A 760 7.10 62.55 -9.62
CA PHE A 760 8.45 62.04 -9.85
C PHE A 760 8.76 61.85 -11.35
N ILE A 761 7.73 61.69 -12.19
CA ILE A 761 7.87 61.50 -13.65
C ILE A 761 8.11 62.84 -14.37
N LEU A 762 7.73 63.95 -13.73
CA LEU A 762 7.80 65.31 -14.29
C LEU A 762 9.05 66.12 -13.86
N SER A 763 9.90 65.57 -13.00
CA SER A 763 11.15 66.15 -12.49
C SER A 763 12.37 65.44 -13.08
#